data_AF-A0A1R3L7C5-F1
#
_entry.id   AF-A0A1R3L7C5-F1
#
_cell.length_a   1.000
_cell.length_b   1.000
_cell.length_c   1.000
_cell.angle_alpha   90.00
_cell.angle_beta   90.00
_cell.angle_gamma   90.00
#
_symmetry.space_group_name_H-M   'P 1'
#
loop_
_entity.id
_entity.type
_entity.pdbx_description
1 polymer ?
#
loop_
_entity_poly.entity_id
_entity_poly.type
_entity_poly.pdbx_seq_one_letter_code
_entity_poly.pdbx_strand_id
1 'polypeptide(L)'
;MDFSTLLPFSKSPSPLLSSHRTLLLSSPSFKNHQHGRKPIWKKLNCSSKHAVADQNCAASYIERQLLDDFPQREHSSNSRSRIVEPKFEMSLSELIQKIGIGPVLIRGDPEVLVSGIKNDSREINPGDLFVCCAGYKTDGHLYIPEAIERGAVAVVATAHVNVGEKLGSTALVLVEDTNLILSILAATFYQNPSKKLSVIGITGTNGKTTTSHLVKAILEASGTKTGMLGSVAYHVCGNHQLEAPNTTPDAVTAQKLMAKMVHNGTKATVMEVSSIGLAVGRCDEIDFDVAVFMNLTRDHHDFHKTEEEYRNCKAKLFRKMVNPLKHRKIVNIDDQNAPFFIAQGNPDVPVVTFGMENKEADVYPLKIELSLLKTWVAVKTPKGVLEISSNSIGRFNVYNILAAVSVGIAVGVPMEDIVRGIECMDGVPGRFELINEGQNFTVVVDYAHSPDSFFRLMDAARELGAQRIITVFGCAGETDKGKRPMLTKVATEKSEVVILTTGNPKSENQKEIFDDMLAGVGWTMNDYLQYGDNGRYPVLPNGHRLLLHDIRRVAIRAAIAMGKEGDIIFVLARGHESYQIRGDKKTYIDDREECREALLNLDKLHRAGMDKRFPRMVTRESSTTFSSEVEAWYSFAGQ
;
A
#
# COMPACT_ATOMS: atom_id res chain seq x y z
N MET A 1 -52.41 -10.58 -2.77
CA MET A 1 -53.72 -11.14 -3.13
C MET A 1 -54.12 -10.55 -4.47
N ASP A 2 -54.20 -11.43 -5.48
CA ASP A 2 -54.89 -11.38 -6.79
C ASP A 2 -54.72 -10.19 -7.76
N PHE A 3 -54.89 -10.37 -9.07
CA PHE A 3 -54.44 -11.34 -10.08
C PHE A 3 -54.88 -10.71 -11.43
N SER A 4 -54.01 -10.73 -12.44
CA SER A 4 -54.24 -10.84 -13.90
C SER A 4 -55.36 -10.08 -14.65
N THR A 5 -55.02 -9.54 -15.83
CA THR A 5 -55.54 -9.86 -17.20
C THR A 5 -55.07 -8.73 -18.17
N LEU A 6 -54.74 -8.87 -19.46
CA LEU A 6 -54.66 -9.95 -20.46
C LEU A 6 -53.87 -9.42 -21.70
N LEU A 7 -53.07 -10.29 -22.34
CA LEU A 7 -52.59 -10.16 -23.73
C LEU A 7 -53.65 -10.66 -24.74
N PRO A 8 -53.45 -10.48 -26.06
CA PRO A 8 -53.21 -11.67 -26.89
C PRO A 8 -52.22 -11.55 -28.06
N PHE A 9 -51.83 -12.75 -28.53
CA PHE A 9 -50.80 -13.21 -29.47
C PHE A 9 -51.19 -13.24 -30.98
N SER A 10 -50.17 -13.41 -31.85
CA SER A 10 -50.17 -14.31 -33.04
C SER A 10 -48.73 -14.87 -33.27
N LYS A 11 -48.42 -16.18 -33.08
CA LYS A 11 -48.46 -17.41 -33.96
C LYS A 11 -47.58 -17.30 -35.24
N SER A 12 -46.39 -17.92 -35.37
CA SER A 12 -45.96 -19.35 -35.56
C SER A 12 -46.28 -19.92 -36.98
N PRO A 13 -45.56 -20.93 -37.58
CA PRO A 13 -45.02 -22.18 -36.98
C PRO A 13 -43.67 -22.77 -37.51
N SER A 14 -43.24 -23.84 -36.83
CA SER A 14 -42.12 -24.82 -36.97
C SER A 14 -42.44 -25.95 -38.02
N PRO A 15 -41.77 -27.15 -38.19
CA PRO A 15 -40.88 -27.89 -37.25
C PRO A 15 -39.83 -28.97 -37.78
N LEU A 16 -39.15 -29.64 -36.81
CA LEU A 16 -38.55 -31.02 -36.76
C LEU A 16 -37.24 -31.32 -37.56
N LEU A 17 -36.22 -32.07 -37.09
CA LEU A 17 -36.18 -33.38 -36.41
C LEU A 17 -34.81 -33.67 -35.73
N SER A 18 -34.82 -34.58 -34.76
CA SER A 18 -33.68 -35.13 -33.97
C SER A 18 -33.09 -36.42 -34.57
N SER A 19 -31.82 -36.74 -34.28
CA SER A 19 -31.36 -38.11 -33.95
C SER A 19 -29.89 -38.17 -33.49
N HIS A 20 -29.62 -39.09 -32.55
CA HIS A 20 -28.34 -39.46 -31.96
C HIS A 20 -27.44 -40.31 -32.89
N ARG A 21 -26.10 -40.15 -32.84
CA ARG A 21 -25.13 -41.16 -32.32
C ARG A 21 -23.66 -40.80 -32.61
N THR A 22 -22.85 -41.15 -31.61
CA THR A 22 -21.39 -41.26 -31.50
C THR A 22 -20.67 -41.84 -32.72
N LEU A 23 -19.49 -41.32 -33.08
CA LEU A 23 -18.33 -42.10 -33.56
C LEU A 23 -17.04 -41.26 -33.63
N LEU A 24 -15.94 -41.94 -33.29
CA LEU A 24 -14.54 -41.50 -33.27
C LEU A 24 -14.02 -41.06 -34.65
N LEU A 25 -13.17 -40.03 -34.69
CA LEU A 25 -12.19 -39.76 -35.74
C LEU A 25 -10.95 -39.12 -35.06
N SER A 26 -9.88 -39.86 -34.76
CA SER A 26 -8.75 -40.22 -35.64
C SER A 26 -8.07 -39.01 -36.31
N SER A 27 -6.85 -38.79 -35.88
CA SER A 27 -5.82 -37.87 -36.36
C SER A 27 -5.49 -38.02 -37.86
N PRO A 28 -5.03 -36.94 -38.51
CA PRO A 28 -4.19 -37.06 -39.69
C PRO A 28 -2.73 -36.83 -39.30
N SER A 29 -1.93 -37.85 -39.59
CA SER A 29 -0.47 -37.78 -39.67
C SER A 29 -0.06 -37.18 -41.01
N PHE A 30 0.97 -36.32 -41.00
CA PHE A 30 1.79 -36.07 -42.19
C PHE A 30 3.27 -36.17 -41.83
N LYS A 31 3.98 -36.90 -42.70
CA LYS A 31 5.34 -37.40 -42.57
C LYS A 31 6.40 -36.37 -43.00
N ASN A 32 7.57 -36.53 -42.37
CA ASN A 32 8.94 -36.46 -42.91
C ASN A 32 9.42 -35.20 -43.65
N HIS A 33 10.48 -34.59 -43.09
CA HIS A 33 11.78 -34.55 -43.78
C HIS A 33 12.95 -34.57 -42.77
N GLN A 34 13.84 -35.56 -42.93
CA GLN A 34 15.15 -35.66 -42.30
C GLN A 34 16.23 -35.08 -43.23
N HIS A 35 17.08 -34.22 -42.68
CA HIS A 35 18.49 -34.04 -43.04
C HIS A 35 19.24 -34.03 -41.69
N GLY A 36 20.17 -34.91 -41.33
CA GLY A 36 21.09 -35.71 -42.11
C GLY A 36 22.48 -35.08 -42.04
N ARG A 37 23.24 -35.32 -40.95
CA ARG A 37 24.72 -35.32 -40.91
C ARG A 37 25.26 -35.80 -39.56
N LYS A 38 25.95 -36.95 -39.58
CA LYS A 38 26.82 -37.47 -38.52
C LYS A 38 28.21 -36.78 -38.62
N PRO A 39 28.96 -36.59 -37.52
CA PRO A 39 30.37 -36.22 -37.61
C PRO A 39 31.27 -37.46 -37.75
N ILE A 40 32.24 -37.34 -38.67
CA ILE A 40 33.33 -38.27 -38.90
C ILE A 40 34.46 -37.96 -37.91
N TRP A 41 34.91 -38.97 -37.17
CA TRP A 41 36.15 -38.92 -36.40
C TRP A 41 37.33 -39.26 -37.31
N LYS A 42 38.33 -38.36 -37.39
CA LYS A 42 39.68 -38.68 -37.87
C LYS A 42 40.72 -38.23 -36.85
N LYS A 43 41.48 -39.21 -36.35
CA LYS A 43 42.74 -39.08 -35.60
C LYS A 43 43.87 -38.58 -36.50
N LEU A 44 44.81 -37.83 -35.93
CA LEU A 44 46.27 -37.75 -36.24
C LEU A 44 46.92 -36.96 -35.06
N ASN A 45 47.45 -37.59 -34.02
CA ASN A 45 48.81 -38.13 -33.77
C ASN A 45 50.01 -37.12 -33.85
N CYS A 46 50.66 -36.96 -32.68
CA CYS A 46 52.11 -36.69 -32.40
C CYS A 46 52.77 -35.45 -33.04
N SER A 47 53.76 -34.75 -32.49
CA SER A 47 54.64 -34.84 -31.31
C SER A 47 55.61 -33.65 -31.40
N SER A 48 55.99 -32.97 -30.31
CA SER A 48 57.38 -32.53 -30.03
C SER A 48 57.45 -31.57 -28.83
N LYS A 49 58.56 -31.66 -28.10
CA LYS A 49 58.85 -31.11 -26.78
C LYS A 49 59.43 -29.68 -26.84
N HIS A 50 59.09 -28.93 -25.79
CA HIS A 50 59.84 -27.87 -25.07
C HIS A 50 60.46 -26.69 -25.86
N ALA A 51 59.87 -25.50 -25.66
CA ALA A 51 60.61 -24.28 -25.33
C ALA A 51 59.68 -23.26 -24.65
N VAL A 52 60.22 -22.59 -23.65
CA VAL A 52 59.59 -21.62 -22.73
C VAL A 52 59.59 -20.23 -23.37
N ALA A 53 58.45 -19.52 -23.38
CA ALA A 53 58.32 -18.06 -23.19
C ALA A 53 56.86 -17.58 -23.45
N ASP A 54 56.39 -16.71 -22.56
CA ASP A 54 55.22 -15.81 -22.61
C ASP A 54 54.24 -15.87 -23.79
N GLN A 55 52.96 -16.12 -23.49
CA GLN A 55 51.81 -15.56 -24.22
C GLN A 55 50.50 -15.66 -23.43
N ASN A 56 50.33 -14.78 -22.44
CA ASN A 56 49.01 -14.38 -21.92
C ASN A 56 48.56 -13.12 -22.67
N CYS A 57 48.13 -13.25 -23.94
CA CYS A 57 47.32 -12.22 -24.64
C CYS A 57 46.87 -12.71 -26.02
N ALA A 58 45.89 -13.63 -26.11
CA ALA A 58 45.11 -13.86 -27.35
C ALA A 58 43.99 -14.91 -27.13
N ALA A 59 43.04 -14.63 -26.24
CA ALA A 59 41.80 -15.40 -26.14
C ALA A 59 40.67 -14.50 -25.61
N SER A 60 40.34 -13.44 -26.36
CA SER A 60 39.16 -12.61 -26.08
C SER A 60 38.59 -11.90 -27.32
N TYR A 61 38.83 -12.43 -28.53
CA TYR A 61 38.49 -11.70 -29.77
C TYR A 61 37.63 -12.45 -30.79
N ILE A 62 37.04 -13.59 -30.45
CA ILE A 62 36.12 -14.31 -31.34
C ILE A 62 34.90 -14.79 -30.54
N GLU A 63 34.12 -13.83 -30.05
CA GLU A 63 32.73 -14.05 -29.58
C GLU A 63 31.97 -12.71 -29.54
N ARG A 64 32.18 -11.85 -30.55
CA ARG A 64 31.55 -10.52 -30.68
C ARG A 64 31.06 -10.18 -32.09
N GLN A 65 30.81 -11.18 -32.93
CA GLN A 65 30.17 -10.97 -34.23
C GLN A 65 29.28 -12.17 -34.51
N LEU A 66 28.00 -12.10 -34.07
CA LEU A 66 26.84 -12.85 -34.59
C LEU A 66 25.54 -12.51 -33.80
N LEU A 67 25.38 -11.26 -33.37
CA LEU A 67 24.14 -10.75 -32.74
C LEU A 67 23.88 -9.31 -33.20
N ASP A 68 23.73 -9.10 -34.51
CA ASP A 68 23.21 -7.84 -35.07
C ASP A 68 22.21 -8.21 -36.16
N ASP A 69 20.93 -8.32 -35.77
CA ASP A 69 19.74 -8.11 -36.62
C ASP A 69 18.47 -8.23 -35.77
N PHE A 70 18.34 -7.34 -34.78
CA PHE A 70 17.07 -6.99 -34.16
C PHE A 70 16.95 -5.46 -34.19
N PRO A 71 15.81 -4.88 -34.62
CA PRO A 71 15.66 -3.44 -34.67
C PRO A 71 15.80 -2.88 -33.25
N GLN A 72 16.88 -2.14 -33.03
CA GLN A 72 17.11 -1.46 -31.75
C GLN A 72 15.96 -0.49 -31.52
N ARG A 73 15.18 -0.77 -30.47
CA ARG A 73 14.28 0.21 -29.87
C ARG A 73 15.15 1.40 -29.48
N GLU A 74 14.89 2.56 -30.09
CA GLU A 74 15.35 3.84 -29.54
C GLU A 74 14.82 3.93 -28.11
N HIS A 75 15.66 3.59 -27.13
CA HIS A 75 15.48 4.05 -25.77
C HIS A 75 15.65 5.56 -25.82
N SER A 76 14.52 6.26 -25.92
CA SER A 76 14.44 7.69 -25.64
C SER A 76 15.21 7.92 -24.34
N SER A 77 16.29 8.68 -24.44
CA SER A 77 17.09 9.13 -23.32
C SER A 77 16.16 9.54 -22.19
N ASN A 78 16.25 8.84 -21.06
CA ASN A 78 15.44 9.07 -19.88
C ASN A 78 15.87 10.42 -19.28
N SER A 79 15.39 11.53 -19.84
CA SER A 79 15.58 12.84 -19.25
C SER A 79 14.83 12.79 -17.92
N ARG A 80 15.54 12.63 -16.80
CA ARG A 80 14.97 12.90 -15.49
C ARG A 80 14.52 14.36 -15.53
N SER A 81 13.24 14.60 -15.80
CA SER A 81 12.67 15.94 -15.79
C SER A 81 12.92 16.49 -14.40
N ARG A 82 13.82 17.47 -14.30
CA ARG A 82 14.18 18.08 -13.03
C ARG A 82 12.92 18.70 -12.45
N ILE A 83 12.47 18.19 -11.31
CA ILE A 83 11.32 18.76 -10.61
C ILE A 83 11.68 20.16 -10.15
N VAL A 84 10.85 21.12 -10.52
CA VAL A 84 11.01 22.53 -10.15
C VAL A 84 10.12 22.81 -8.94
N GLU A 85 10.68 23.45 -7.92
CA GLU A 85 9.90 23.94 -6.78
C GLU A 85 9.21 25.25 -7.17
N PRO A 86 7.87 25.31 -7.17
CA PRO A 86 7.17 26.57 -7.35
C PRO A 86 7.45 27.51 -6.17
N LYS A 87 7.58 28.80 -6.46
CA LYS A 87 7.61 29.86 -5.44
C LYS A 87 6.21 30.45 -5.29
N PHE A 88 5.80 30.65 -4.05
CA PHE A 88 4.56 31.34 -3.70
C PHE A 88 4.90 32.50 -2.79
N GLU A 89 4.22 33.62 -2.99
CA GLU A 89 4.37 34.81 -2.18
C GLU A 89 3.03 35.55 -2.19
N MET A 90 2.59 36.02 -1.02
CA MET A 90 1.34 36.75 -0.85
C MET A 90 1.47 37.62 0.40
N SER A 91 0.95 38.84 0.39
CA SER A 91 0.88 39.61 1.63
C SER A 91 -0.10 38.94 2.61
N LEU A 92 0.14 39.10 3.91
CA LEU A 92 -0.78 38.58 4.92
C LEU A 92 -2.18 39.17 4.76
N SER A 93 -2.29 40.47 4.47
CA SER A 93 -3.56 41.17 4.20
C SER A 93 -4.32 40.56 3.02
N GLU A 94 -3.64 40.29 1.91
CA GLU A 94 -4.22 39.65 0.73
C GLU A 94 -4.71 38.23 1.06
N LEU A 95 -3.91 37.44 1.79
CA LEU A 95 -4.28 36.09 2.19
C LEU A 95 -5.54 36.07 3.06
N ILE A 96 -5.59 36.93 4.09
CA ILE A 96 -6.74 37.03 5.00
C ILE A 96 -7.98 37.54 4.27
N GLN A 97 -7.84 38.49 3.35
CA GLN A 97 -8.96 38.95 2.53
C GLN A 97 -9.50 37.82 1.65
N LYS A 98 -8.63 37.04 1.01
CA LYS A 98 -9.01 35.97 0.08
C LYS A 98 -9.69 34.78 0.74
N ILE A 99 -9.31 34.42 1.98
CA ILE A 99 -10.00 33.34 2.70
C ILE A 99 -11.44 33.72 3.10
N GLY A 100 -11.78 35.02 3.11
CA GLY A 100 -13.14 35.49 3.41
C GLY A 100 -13.59 35.28 4.86
N ILE A 101 -12.68 34.95 5.77
CA ILE A 101 -12.94 34.78 7.19
C ILE A 101 -12.49 36.03 7.92
N GLY A 102 -13.42 36.73 8.54
CA GLY A 102 -13.14 37.93 9.33
C GLY A 102 -12.31 37.54 10.57
N PRO A 103 -11.07 38.02 10.70
CA PRO A 103 -10.28 37.77 11.90
C PRO A 103 -10.91 38.50 13.09
N VAL A 104 -10.80 37.91 14.28
CA VAL A 104 -11.20 38.55 15.53
C VAL A 104 -10.32 39.77 15.80
N LEU A 105 -9.02 39.65 15.50
CA LEU A 105 -8.04 40.70 15.70
C LEU A 105 -6.84 40.50 14.77
N ILE A 106 -6.30 41.60 14.25
CA ILE A 106 -4.98 41.65 13.62
C ILE A 106 -4.09 42.60 14.44
N ARG A 107 -2.85 42.19 14.70
CA ARG A 107 -1.80 43.03 15.29
C ARG A 107 -0.51 42.91 14.47
N GLY A 108 0.33 43.94 14.50
CA GLY A 108 1.56 44.00 13.70
C GLY A 108 1.30 44.49 12.28
N ASP A 109 2.30 44.35 11.41
CA ASP A 109 2.22 44.78 10.01
C ASP A 109 1.46 43.74 9.15
N PRO A 110 0.28 44.06 8.61
CA PRO A 110 -0.46 43.13 7.76
C PRO A 110 0.10 43.01 6.34
N GLU A 111 1.09 43.82 5.95
CA GLU A 111 1.70 43.81 4.62
C GLU A 111 2.95 42.92 4.53
N VAL A 112 3.29 42.20 5.61
CA VAL A 112 4.39 41.22 5.58
C VAL A 112 4.15 40.16 4.50
N LEU A 113 5.21 39.84 3.76
CA LEU A 113 5.17 38.83 2.70
C LEU A 113 5.29 37.43 3.29
N VAL A 114 4.27 36.62 3.06
CA VAL A 114 4.24 35.21 3.41
C VAL A 114 4.74 34.39 2.22
N SER A 115 5.74 33.54 2.44
CA SER A 115 6.35 32.68 1.42
C SER A 115 6.07 31.18 1.61
N GLY A 116 5.43 30.83 2.72
CA GLY A 116 4.98 29.48 3.02
C GLY A 116 4.07 29.43 4.24
N ILE A 117 3.42 28.30 4.44
CA ILE A 117 2.56 28.03 5.60
C ILE A 117 3.06 26.78 6.29
N LYS A 118 3.10 26.79 7.62
CA LYS A 118 3.49 25.67 8.48
C LYS A 118 2.60 25.58 9.71
N ASN A 119 2.32 24.35 10.13
CA ASN A 119 1.64 24.02 11.38
C ASN A 119 2.53 23.18 12.32
N ASP A 120 3.83 23.08 12.02
CA ASP A 120 4.86 22.47 12.86
C ASP A 120 6.00 23.50 13.00
N SER A 121 6.25 23.96 14.22
CA SER A 121 7.28 24.98 14.51
C SER A 121 8.66 24.55 14.02
N ARG A 122 8.95 23.25 14.06
CA ARG A 122 10.27 22.69 13.69
C ARG A 122 10.57 22.82 12.21
N GLU A 123 9.54 23.00 11.38
CA GLU A 123 9.65 23.12 9.93
C GLU A 123 9.63 24.57 9.41
N ILE A 124 9.50 25.56 10.30
CA ILE A 124 9.49 26.98 9.94
C ILE A 124 10.82 27.38 9.30
N ASN A 125 10.72 28.13 8.20
CA ASN A 125 11.81 28.86 7.58
C ASN A 125 11.51 30.37 7.61
N PRO A 126 12.54 31.23 7.45
CA PRO A 126 12.33 32.67 7.32
C PRO A 126 11.31 33.00 6.22
N GLY A 127 10.27 33.76 6.58
CA GLY A 127 9.19 34.14 5.65
C GLY A 127 7.94 33.25 5.72
N ASP A 128 7.92 32.22 6.57
CA ASP A 128 6.74 31.36 6.74
C ASP A 128 5.69 31.98 7.68
N LEU A 129 4.42 31.64 7.44
CA LEU A 129 3.29 31.82 8.35
C LEU A 129 3.17 30.57 9.24
N PHE A 130 3.18 30.76 10.56
CA PHE A 130 2.93 29.69 11.51
C PHE A 130 1.45 29.67 11.93
N VAL A 131 0.79 28.52 11.81
CA VAL A 131 -0.60 28.32 12.23
C VAL A 131 -0.65 27.43 13.47
N CYS A 132 -1.16 27.97 14.58
CA CYS A 132 -1.20 27.30 15.87
C CYS A 132 -2.40 26.36 15.95
N CYS A 133 -2.22 25.11 15.54
CA CYS A 133 -3.27 24.10 15.64
C CYS A 133 -3.24 23.38 17.00
N ALA A 134 -4.41 23.17 17.60
CA ALA A 134 -4.55 22.32 18.78
C ALA A 134 -4.59 20.85 18.30
N GLY A 135 -3.54 20.09 18.61
CA GLY A 135 -3.42 18.68 18.25
C GLY A 135 -3.88 17.73 19.35
N TYR A 136 -3.89 16.43 19.06
CA TYR A 136 -4.25 15.40 20.04
C TYR A 136 -3.20 15.22 21.16
N LYS A 137 -1.92 15.47 20.86
CA LYS A 137 -0.80 15.26 21.79
C LYS A 137 -0.29 16.55 22.44
N THR A 138 -0.38 17.67 21.72
CA THR A 138 0.17 18.96 22.16
C THR A 138 -0.60 20.11 21.52
N ASP A 139 -0.46 21.29 22.11
CA ASP A 139 -1.05 22.53 21.62
C ASP A 139 0.01 23.36 20.87
N GLY A 140 -0.27 23.66 19.59
CA GLY A 140 0.58 24.47 18.72
C GLY A 140 0.93 25.85 19.29
N HIS A 141 0.05 26.42 20.13
CA HIS A 141 0.28 27.73 20.74
C HIS A 141 1.50 27.76 21.67
N LEU A 142 1.89 26.61 22.23
CA LEU A 142 3.08 26.50 23.09
C LEU A 142 4.38 26.75 22.32
N TYR A 143 4.37 26.57 21.00
CA TYR A 143 5.56 26.62 20.15
C TYR A 143 5.70 27.93 19.36
N ILE A 144 4.88 28.94 19.66
CA ILE A 144 4.99 30.28 19.06
C ILE A 144 6.40 30.87 19.24
N PRO A 145 7.05 30.81 20.42
CA PRO A 145 8.41 31.34 20.57
C PRO A 145 9.42 30.67 19.64
N GLU A 146 9.35 29.35 19.49
CA GLU A 146 10.23 28.59 18.58
C GLU A 146 9.99 28.98 17.11
N ALA A 147 8.72 29.15 16.71
CA ALA A 147 8.37 29.55 15.35
C ALA A 147 8.93 30.95 15.02
N ILE A 148 8.84 31.90 15.96
CA ILE A 148 9.40 33.26 15.79
C ILE A 148 10.93 33.20 15.70
N GLU A 149 11.58 32.44 16.59
CA GLU A 149 13.04 32.27 16.58
C GLU A 149 13.55 31.70 15.24
N ARG A 150 12.77 30.82 14.60
CA ARG A 150 13.07 30.25 13.28
C ARG A 150 12.73 31.17 12.10
N GLY A 151 12.13 32.34 12.35
CA GLY A 151 11.88 33.37 11.35
C GLY A 151 10.46 33.41 10.79
N ALA A 152 9.46 32.91 11.53
CA ALA A 152 8.07 33.15 11.17
C ALA A 152 7.78 34.65 11.09
N VAL A 153 7.22 35.11 9.96
CA VAL A 153 6.87 36.53 9.75
C VAL A 153 5.48 36.86 10.27
N ALA A 154 4.64 35.83 10.42
CA ALA A 154 3.30 35.95 10.93
C ALA A 154 2.87 34.69 11.69
N VAL A 155 1.94 34.86 12.63
CA VAL A 155 1.32 33.78 13.42
C VAL A 155 -0.19 33.87 13.32
N VAL A 156 -0.85 32.74 13.09
CA VAL A 156 -2.30 32.59 13.25
C VAL A 156 -2.58 31.78 14.50
N ALA A 157 -3.36 32.32 15.42
CA ALA A 157 -3.69 31.70 16.71
C ALA A 157 -5.18 31.83 17.03
N THR A 158 -5.68 31.02 17.96
CA THR A 158 -7.06 31.15 18.43
C THR A 158 -7.21 32.38 19.33
N ALA A 159 -8.38 33.03 19.28
CA ALA A 159 -8.66 34.26 20.01
C ALA A 159 -8.61 34.10 21.55
N HIS A 160 -8.68 32.87 22.05
CA HIS A 160 -8.69 32.55 23.48
C HIS A 160 -7.30 32.47 24.13
N VAL A 161 -6.22 32.60 23.35
CA VAL A 161 -4.84 32.52 23.86
C VAL A 161 -4.23 33.91 23.95
N ASN A 162 -3.69 34.27 25.12
CA ASN A 162 -3.00 35.54 25.31
C ASN A 162 -1.55 35.45 24.79
N VAL A 163 -1.33 35.94 23.57
CA VAL A 163 -0.03 35.89 22.88
C VAL A 163 0.78 37.21 23.01
N GLY A 164 0.21 38.23 23.67
CA GLY A 164 0.55 39.64 23.44
C GLY A 164 1.99 40.11 23.74
N GLU A 165 2.74 39.44 24.61
CA GLU A 165 4.08 39.89 25.03
C GLU A 165 5.24 39.21 24.27
N LYS A 166 4.96 38.14 23.49
CA LYS A 166 6.00 37.27 22.92
C LYS A 166 6.26 37.45 21.41
N LEU A 167 5.67 38.45 20.78
CA LEU A 167 5.57 38.52 19.30
C LEU A 167 6.67 39.33 18.60
N GLY A 168 7.37 40.23 19.30
CA GLY A 168 8.35 41.12 18.66
C GLY A 168 7.75 41.88 17.48
N SER A 169 8.37 41.79 16.30
CA SER A 169 7.88 42.39 15.04
C SER A 169 6.96 41.47 14.22
N THR A 170 6.61 40.29 14.73
CA THR A 170 5.82 39.27 14.02
C THR A 170 4.35 39.69 13.97
N ALA A 171 3.72 39.60 12.80
CA ALA A 171 2.29 39.86 12.68
C ALA A 171 1.47 38.75 13.36
N LEU A 172 0.33 39.10 13.96
CA LEU A 172 -0.57 38.17 14.62
C LEU A 172 -1.97 38.30 14.05
N VAL A 173 -2.56 37.16 13.68
CA VAL A 173 -3.97 37.04 13.31
C VAL A 173 -4.67 36.14 14.31
N LEU A 174 -5.67 36.66 15.00
CA LEU A 174 -6.53 35.89 15.88
C LEU A 174 -7.81 35.48 15.16
N VAL A 175 -8.15 34.21 15.26
CA VAL A 175 -9.36 33.61 14.67
C VAL A 175 -10.10 32.80 15.73
N GLU A 176 -11.35 32.42 15.46
CA GLU A 176 -12.12 31.56 16.37
C GLU A 176 -11.52 30.15 16.47
N ASP A 177 -11.23 29.52 15.32
CA ASP A 177 -10.73 28.14 15.26
C ASP A 177 -9.65 27.97 14.19
N THR A 178 -8.41 27.73 14.63
CA THR A 178 -7.26 27.54 13.74
C THR A 178 -7.29 26.20 13.00
N ASN A 179 -7.90 25.16 13.58
CA ASN A 179 -7.97 23.84 12.96
C ASN A 179 -8.95 23.84 11.77
N LEU A 180 -10.04 24.60 11.86
CA LEU A 180 -10.99 24.75 10.76
C LEU A 180 -10.43 25.55 9.58
N ILE A 181 -9.62 26.58 9.84
CA ILE A 181 -9.13 27.47 8.78
C ILE A 181 -7.81 27.01 8.13
N LEU A 182 -7.08 26.07 8.74
CA LEU A 182 -5.76 25.64 8.24
C LEU A 182 -5.83 25.19 6.77
N SER A 183 -6.84 24.38 6.44
CA SER A 183 -7.06 23.88 5.08
C SER A 183 -7.38 25.00 4.10
N ILE A 184 -8.19 25.97 4.52
CA ILE A 184 -8.61 27.14 3.72
C ILE A 184 -7.42 28.07 3.45
N LEU A 185 -6.62 28.36 4.48
CA LEU A 185 -5.37 29.12 4.37
C LEU A 185 -4.41 28.45 3.39
N ALA A 186 -4.16 27.15 3.55
CA ALA A 186 -3.28 26.39 2.67
C ALA A 186 -3.78 26.38 1.23
N ALA A 187 -5.07 26.07 1.01
CA ALA A 187 -5.66 26.04 -0.32
C ALA A 187 -5.58 27.40 -1.00
N THR A 188 -5.85 28.48 -0.28
CA THR A 188 -5.82 29.84 -0.81
C THR A 188 -4.39 30.27 -1.17
N PHE A 189 -3.43 30.06 -0.26
CA PHE A 189 -2.03 30.40 -0.46
C PHE A 189 -1.41 29.66 -1.65
N TYR A 190 -1.67 28.36 -1.75
CA TYR A 190 -1.21 27.53 -2.86
C TYR A 190 -2.11 27.58 -4.11
N GLN A 191 -3.04 28.54 -4.15
CA GLN A 191 -3.90 28.87 -5.31
C GLN A 191 -4.81 27.74 -5.81
N ASN A 192 -5.45 27.03 -4.87
CA ASN A 192 -6.46 25.99 -5.08
C ASN A 192 -6.02 24.95 -6.15
N PRO A 193 -4.87 24.27 -5.95
CA PRO A 193 -4.24 23.45 -6.98
C PRO A 193 -5.09 22.25 -7.40
N SER A 194 -5.92 21.70 -6.52
CA SER A 194 -6.85 20.61 -6.82
C SER A 194 -7.83 20.97 -7.94
N LYS A 195 -8.24 22.23 -8.07
CA LYS A 195 -9.12 22.71 -9.16
C LYS A 195 -8.46 22.68 -10.55
N LYS A 196 -7.13 22.50 -10.61
CA LYS A 196 -6.32 22.43 -11.84
C LYS A 196 -5.85 21.01 -12.15
N LEU A 197 -6.25 20.03 -11.34
CA LEU A 197 -5.93 18.61 -11.48
C LEU A 197 -7.23 17.82 -11.62
N SER A 198 -7.17 16.67 -12.28
CA SER A 198 -8.18 15.62 -12.08
C SER A 198 -7.81 14.82 -10.82
N VAL A 199 -8.59 14.91 -9.75
CA VAL A 199 -8.29 14.31 -8.46
C VAL A 199 -9.17 13.08 -8.21
N ILE A 200 -8.53 11.92 -8.05
CA ILE A 200 -9.20 10.65 -7.77
C ILE A 200 -8.94 10.26 -6.32
N GLY A 201 -9.99 10.27 -5.49
CA GLY A 201 -9.93 9.88 -4.08
C GLY A 201 -10.37 8.44 -3.87
N ILE A 202 -9.53 7.63 -3.22
CA ILE A 202 -9.80 6.22 -2.93
C ILE A 202 -9.91 6.01 -1.43
N THR A 203 -11.06 5.52 -0.97
CA THR A 203 -11.30 5.17 0.43
C THR A 203 -11.78 3.73 0.60
N GLY A 204 -11.64 3.24 1.82
CA GLY A 204 -11.97 1.87 2.23
C GLY A 204 -11.11 1.42 3.40
N THR A 205 -11.43 0.28 4.01
CA THR A 205 -10.55 -0.35 5.01
C THR A 205 -9.30 -0.89 4.32
N ASN A 206 -9.49 -1.79 3.35
CA ASN A 206 -8.42 -2.46 2.62
C ASN A 206 -8.40 -2.08 1.12
N GLY A 207 -7.25 -2.22 0.45
CA GLY A 207 -7.13 -2.09 -1.01
C GLY A 207 -6.82 -0.69 -1.57
N LYS A 208 -6.79 0.36 -0.73
CA LYS A 208 -6.51 1.75 -1.15
C LYS A 208 -5.19 1.88 -1.93
N THR A 209 -4.10 1.41 -1.35
CA THR A 209 -2.75 1.52 -1.93
C THR A 209 -2.61 0.74 -3.24
N THR A 210 -3.06 -0.51 -3.30
CA THR A 210 -2.96 -1.28 -4.55
C THR A 210 -3.80 -0.64 -5.66
N THR A 211 -5.01 -0.20 -5.33
CA THR A 211 -5.90 0.45 -6.29
C THR A 211 -5.34 1.80 -6.76
N SER A 212 -4.73 2.60 -5.86
CA SER A 212 -4.14 3.89 -6.24
C SER A 212 -2.98 3.73 -7.22
N HIS A 213 -2.12 2.73 -7.01
CA HIS A 213 -1.04 2.40 -7.93
C HIS A 213 -1.56 1.88 -9.28
N LEU A 214 -2.58 1.01 -9.29
CA LEU A 214 -3.20 0.54 -10.53
C LEU A 214 -3.84 1.67 -11.33
N VAL A 215 -4.60 2.56 -10.67
CA VAL A 215 -5.21 3.73 -11.32
C VAL A 215 -4.14 4.68 -11.86
N LYS A 216 -3.07 4.93 -11.09
CA LYS A 216 -1.92 5.72 -11.56
C LYS A 216 -1.32 5.12 -12.84
N ALA A 217 -1.08 3.80 -12.86
CA ALA A 217 -0.49 3.12 -14.00
C ALA A 217 -1.40 3.14 -15.24
N ILE A 218 -2.72 2.98 -15.07
CA ILE A 218 -3.72 3.14 -16.14
C ILE A 218 -3.66 4.54 -16.76
N LEU A 219 -3.65 5.58 -15.93
CA LEU A 219 -3.58 6.97 -16.40
C LEU A 219 -2.24 7.28 -17.09
N GLU A 220 -1.12 6.77 -16.57
CA GLU A 220 0.19 6.93 -17.20
C GLU A 220 0.28 6.18 -18.54
N ALA A 221 -0.30 4.98 -18.64
CA ALA A 221 -0.40 4.24 -19.88
C ALA A 221 -1.20 4.99 -20.96
N SER A 222 -2.20 5.78 -20.55
CA SER A 222 -2.96 6.65 -21.46
C SER A 222 -2.23 7.96 -21.82
N GLY A 223 -0.97 8.13 -21.41
CA GLY A 223 -0.17 9.34 -21.64
C GLY A 223 -0.41 10.49 -20.66
N THR A 224 -1.20 10.27 -19.59
CA THR A 224 -1.46 11.30 -18.58
C THR A 224 -0.29 11.40 -17.61
N LYS A 225 0.26 12.60 -17.41
CA LYS A 225 1.23 12.84 -16.32
C LYS A 225 0.50 12.84 -14.98
N THR A 226 0.89 11.93 -14.09
CA THR A 226 0.22 11.74 -12.81
C THR A 226 1.09 12.10 -11.61
N GLY A 227 0.42 12.52 -10.54
CA GLY A 227 0.91 12.51 -9.17
C GLY A 227 0.17 11.47 -8.35
N MET A 228 0.67 11.19 -7.15
CA MET A 228 0.01 10.29 -6.20
C MET A 228 0.32 10.70 -4.77
N LEU A 229 -0.66 10.56 -3.89
CA LEU A 229 -0.51 10.76 -2.44
C LEU A 229 -1.03 9.51 -1.73
N GLY A 230 -0.14 8.68 -1.17
CA GLY A 230 -0.52 7.41 -0.58
C GLY A 230 0.38 6.95 0.57
N SER A 231 0.13 5.75 1.09
CA SER A 231 0.86 5.21 2.25
C SER A 231 2.33 4.93 1.95
N VAL A 232 2.63 4.45 0.74
CA VAL A 232 3.99 4.01 0.38
C VAL A 232 4.88 5.20 0.07
N ALA A 233 4.34 6.18 -0.66
CA ALA A 233 5.07 7.35 -1.10
C ALA A 233 4.15 8.44 -1.64
N TYR A 234 4.72 9.65 -1.77
CA TYR A 234 4.14 10.72 -2.57
C TYR A 234 4.88 10.84 -3.90
N HIS A 235 4.15 11.04 -4.98
CA HIS A 235 4.68 11.23 -6.33
C HIS A 235 4.24 12.59 -6.87
N VAL A 236 5.19 13.44 -7.26
CA VAL A 236 4.87 14.77 -7.83
C VAL A 236 4.58 14.66 -9.32
N CYS A 237 5.45 13.96 -10.05
CA CYS A 237 5.29 13.72 -11.48
C CYS A 237 6.06 12.45 -11.83
N GLY A 238 5.37 11.45 -12.40
CA GLY A 238 5.97 10.17 -12.79
C GLY A 238 6.64 9.45 -11.62
N ASN A 239 7.93 9.11 -11.78
CA ASN A 239 8.70 8.33 -10.81
C ASN A 239 9.43 9.18 -9.76
N HIS A 240 9.17 10.49 -9.69
CA HIS A 240 9.73 11.33 -8.64
C HIS A 240 9.03 11.08 -7.30
N GLN A 241 9.63 10.20 -6.52
CA GLN A 241 9.14 9.72 -5.23
C GLN A 241 9.64 10.58 -4.06
N LEU A 242 8.76 10.82 -3.09
CA LEU A 242 9.04 11.45 -1.81
C LEU A 242 8.57 10.52 -0.69
N GLU A 243 9.18 10.63 0.49
CA GLU A 243 8.73 9.92 1.69
C GLU A 243 7.29 10.35 2.03
N ALA A 244 6.48 9.37 2.47
CA ALA A 244 5.11 9.59 2.90
C ALA A 244 4.98 9.33 4.41
N PRO A 245 5.03 10.36 5.26
CA PRO A 245 4.86 10.19 6.70
C PRO A 245 3.44 9.75 7.10
N ASN A 246 2.46 9.95 6.21
CA ASN A 246 1.06 9.63 6.44
C ASN A 246 0.44 9.05 5.16
N THR A 247 -0.60 8.23 5.30
CA THR A 247 -1.39 7.77 4.13
C THR A 247 -2.09 8.92 3.42
N THR A 248 -2.64 9.85 4.21
CA THR A 248 -3.24 11.09 3.73
C THR A 248 -2.41 12.24 4.33
N PRO A 249 -1.69 13.04 3.53
CA PRO A 249 -0.92 14.18 4.05
C PRO A 249 -1.82 15.15 4.81
N ASP A 250 -1.26 15.94 5.73
CA ASP A 250 -1.97 17.07 6.33
C ASP A 250 -2.38 18.08 5.26
N ALA A 251 -3.32 18.98 5.60
CA ALA A 251 -3.90 19.91 4.64
C ALA A 251 -2.86 20.82 3.98
N VAL A 252 -1.83 21.26 4.72
CA VAL A 252 -0.78 22.14 4.17
C VAL A 252 0.08 21.38 3.18
N THR A 253 0.57 20.20 3.58
CA THR A 253 1.39 19.33 2.72
C THR A 253 0.63 18.90 1.47
N ALA A 254 -0.65 18.55 1.58
CA ALA A 254 -1.49 18.17 0.45
C ALA A 254 -1.56 19.29 -0.59
N GLN A 255 -1.89 20.52 -0.17
CA GLN A 255 -1.99 21.67 -1.06
C GLN A 255 -0.62 22.04 -1.67
N LYS A 256 0.45 22.04 -0.87
CA LYS A 256 1.81 22.30 -1.36
C LYS A 256 2.24 21.29 -2.43
N LEU A 257 2.02 20.00 -2.18
CA LEU A 257 2.37 18.93 -3.12
C LEU A 257 1.53 19.02 -4.40
N MET A 258 0.22 19.23 -4.31
CA MET A 258 -0.64 19.40 -5.49
C MET A 258 -0.25 20.65 -6.30
N ALA A 259 0.14 21.75 -5.66
CA ALA A 259 0.61 22.93 -6.35
C ALA A 259 1.95 22.68 -7.08
N LYS A 260 2.83 21.90 -6.45
CA LYS A 260 4.06 21.40 -7.08
C LYS A 260 3.76 20.46 -8.24
N MET A 261 2.75 19.59 -8.15
CA MET A 261 2.28 18.74 -9.25
C MET A 261 1.84 19.61 -10.45
N VAL A 262 0.95 20.58 -10.21
CA VAL A 262 0.46 21.51 -11.24
C VAL A 262 1.62 22.24 -11.93
N HIS A 263 2.55 22.77 -11.14
CA HIS A 263 3.72 23.50 -11.65
C HIS A 263 4.61 22.63 -12.56
N ASN A 264 4.72 21.33 -12.26
CA ASN A 264 5.52 20.38 -13.04
C ASN A 264 4.73 19.70 -14.17
N GLY A 265 3.52 20.19 -14.49
CA GLY A 265 2.73 19.74 -15.62
C GLY A 265 1.95 18.45 -15.40
N THR A 266 1.85 17.97 -14.16
CA THR A 266 0.93 16.88 -13.78
C THR A 266 -0.51 17.30 -14.05
N LYS A 267 -1.31 16.37 -14.57
CA LYS A 267 -2.71 16.60 -14.97
C LYS A 267 -3.71 15.87 -14.10
N ALA A 268 -3.33 14.75 -13.51
CA ALA A 268 -4.17 13.98 -12.61
C ALA A 268 -3.39 13.60 -11.35
N THR A 269 -4.09 13.43 -10.23
CA THR A 269 -3.50 12.92 -8.99
C THR A 269 -4.41 11.87 -8.37
N VAL A 270 -3.81 10.76 -7.95
CA VAL A 270 -4.51 9.68 -7.26
C VAL A 270 -4.19 9.76 -5.78
N MET A 271 -5.20 9.83 -4.93
CA MET A 271 -5.04 10.08 -3.51
C MET A 271 -5.69 8.99 -2.67
N GLU A 272 -4.92 8.41 -1.76
CA GLU A 272 -5.47 7.56 -0.70
C GLU A 272 -6.12 8.43 0.39
N VAL A 273 -7.42 8.25 0.57
CA VAL A 273 -8.25 9.04 1.47
C VAL A 273 -8.61 8.19 2.69
N SER A 274 -7.79 8.31 3.73
CA SER A 274 -8.02 7.64 5.02
C SER A 274 -9.21 8.25 5.77
N SER A 275 -9.88 7.45 6.61
CA SER A 275 -10.97 7.96 7.46
C SER A 275 -10.46 8.98 8.48
N ILE A 276 -9.25 8.81 9.02
CA ILE A 276 -8.64 9.78 9.93
C ILE A 276 -8.38 11.10 9.20
N GLY A 277 -7.86 11.05 7.97
CA GLY A 277 -7.66 12.26 7.16
C GLY A 277 -8.95 13.03 6.90
N LEU A 278 -10.05 12.34 6.63
CA LEU A 278 -11.39 12.94 6.50
C LEU A 278 -11.96 13.43 7.83
N ALA A 279 -11.64 12.78 8.95
CA ALA A 279 -12.12 13.18 10.26
C ALA A 279 -11.56 14.54 10.69
N VAL A 280 -10.26 14.73 10.47
CA VAL A 280 -9.49 15.89 10.94
C VAL A 280 -9.31 16.96 9.85
N GLY A 281 -10.11 16.92 8.79
CA GLY A 281 -10.18 17.99 7.78
C GLY A 281 -9.02 18.08 6.79
N ARG A 282 -8.16 17.05 6.68
CA ARG A 282 -7.01 17.05 5.74
C ARG A 282 -7.41 17.18 4.27
N CYS A 283 -8.65 16.82 3.96
CA CYS A 283 -9.19 16.75 2.59
C CYS A 283 -10.29 17.81 2.33
N ASP A 284 -10.51 18.75 3.24
CA ASP A 284 -11.68 19.64 3.18
C ASP A 284 -11.63 20.55 1.95
N GLU A 285 -10.45 21.08 1.63
CA GLU A 285 -10.22 21.97 0.48
C GLU A 285 -9.63 21.26 -0.75
N ILE A 286 -9.89 19.95 -0.88
CA ILE A 286 -9.55 19.19 -2.08
C ILE A 286 -10.81 19.01 -2.92
N ASP A 287 -10.75 19.53 -4.15
CA ASP A 287 -11.79 19.35 -5.18
C ASP A 287 -11.58 17.98 -5.85
N PHE A 288 -12.37 16.98 -5.44
CA PHE A 288 -12.31 15.63 -5.99
C PHE A 288 -13.22 15.48 -7.21
N ASP A 289 -12.73 14.83 -8.27
CA ASP A 289 -13.51 14.46 -9.44
C ASP A 289 -14.12 13.06 -9.30
N VAL A 290 -13.38 12.14 -8.69
CA VAL A 290 -13.81 10.74 -8.56
C VAL A 290 -13.67 10.28 -7.12
N ALA A 291 -14.74 9.67 -6.59
CA ALA A 291 -14.74 9.02 -5.28
C ALA A 291 -14.86 7.51 -5.46
N VAL A 292 -13.93 6.75 -4.88
CA VAL A 292 -13.89 5.28 -4.93
C VAL A 292 -14.08 4.68 -3.54
N PHE A 293 -15.02 3.75 -3.40
CA PHE A 293 -15.26 2.98 -2.18
C PHE A 293 -14.92 1.51 -2.41
N MET A 294 -13.91 1.02 -1.69
CA MET A 294 -13.41 -0.35 -1.80
C MET A 294 -14.19 -1.35 -0.93
N ASN A 295 -14.24 -1.09 0.38
CA ASN A 295 -14.88 -1.95 1.40
C ASN A 295 -14.85 -1.24 2.77
N LEU A 296 -15.66 -1.75 3.71
CA LEU A 296 -15.65 -1.33 5.11
C LEU A 296 -15.75 -2.56 6.04
N THR A 297 -14.65 -2.83 6.72
CA THR A 297 -14.55 -3.83 7.80
C THR A 297 -13.94 -3.19 9.05
N ARG A 298 -14.05 -3.85 10.22
CA ARG A 298 -13.55 -3.35 11.52
C ARG A 298 -12.07 -2.94 11.44
N ASP A 299 -11.82 -1.65 11.66
CA ASP A 299 -10.50 -1.06 11.85
C ASP A 299 -10.62 0.33 12.47
N HIS A 300 -9.53 0.87 13.03
CA HIS A 300 -9.47 2.23 13.60
C HIS A 300 -10.50 2.55 14.71
N HIS A 301 -10.93 1.55 15.49
CA HIS A 301 -11.85 1.76 16.62
C HIS A 301 -11.21 2.56 17.77
N ASP A 302 -9.88 2.61 17.85
CA ASP A 302 -9.12 3.49 18.73
C ASP A 302 -9.39 4.99 18.45
N PHE A 303 -9.80 5.33 17.23
CA PHE A 303 -10.13 6.68 16.82
C PHE A 303 -11.64 6.92 16.70
N HIS A 304 -12.33 6.14 15.86
CA HIS A 304 -13.74 6.39 15.51
C HIS A 304 -14.74 5.86 16.54
N LYS A 305 -14.31 5.04 17.51
CA LYS A 305 -15.13 4.42 18.59
C LYS A 305 -16.22 3.45 18.11
N THR A 306 -16.98 3.80 17.06
CA THR A 306 -18.09 3.03 16.47
C THR A 306 -17.88 2.81 14.97
N GLU A 307 -18.45 1.73 14.44
CA GLU A 307 -18.44 1.45 13.00
C GLU A 307 -19.24 2.50 12.21
N GLU A 308 -20.31 3.04 12.82
CA GLU A 308 -21.12 4.10 12.23
C GLU A 308 -20.31 5.38 12.02
N GLU A 309 -19.56 5.84 13.03
CA GLU A 309 -18.67 7.01 12.91
C GLU A 309 -17.61 6.77 11.83
N TYR A 310 -17.01 5.58 11.80
CA TYR A 310 -16.02 5.19 10.80
C TYR A 310 -16.59 5.25 9.37
N ARG A 311 -17.79 4.71 9.15
CA ARG A 311 -18.53 4.73 7.89
C ARG A 311 -18.94 6.15 7.48
N ASN A 312 -19.54 6.92 8.39
CA ASN A 312 -19.95 8.31 8.18
C ASN A 312 -18.76 9.21 7.84
N CYS A 313 -17.59 8.91 8.39
CA CYS A 313 -16.37 9.65 8.08
C CYS A 313 -15.90 9.40 6.65
N LYS A 314 -15.82 8.14 6.20
CA LYS A 314 -15.49 7.83 4.79
C LYS A 314 -16.50 8.43 3.81
N ALA A 315 -17.78 8.48 4.18
CA ALA A 315 -18.83 9.09 3.37
C ALA A 315 -18.61 10.59 3.09
N LYS A 316 -17.80 11.31 3.89
CA LYS A 316 -17.44 12.70 3.60
C LYS A 316 -16.83 12.88 2.20
N LEU A 317 -16.07 11.90 1.70
CA LEU A 317 -15.55 11.91 0.33
C LEU A 317 -16.68 11.89 -0.71
N PHE A 318 -17.66 11.01 -0.53
CA PHE A 318 -18.79 10.86 -1.46
C PHE A 318 -19.77 12.04 -1.38
N ARG A 319 -19.92 12.68 -0.22
CA ARG A 319 -20.73 13.90 -0.08
C ARG A 319 -20.22 15.07 -0.93
N LYS A 320 -18.92 15.09 -1.28
CA LYS A 320 -18.33 16.07 -2.20
C LYS A 320 -18.74 15.83 -3.67
N MET A 321 -19.30 14.68 -3.99
CA MET A 321 -19.74 14.35 -5.35
C MET A 321 -21.08 15.03 -5.66
N VAL A 322 -21.03 16.31 -6.06
CA VAL A 322 -22.23 17.14 -6.29
C VAL A 322 -22.52 17.52 -7.76
N ASN A 323 -21.53 17.50 -8.65
CA ASN A 323 -21.67 17.93 -10.05
C ASN A 323 -21.78 16.72 -11.00
N PRO A 324 -22.94 16.42 -11.60
CA PRO A 324 -23.13 15.26 -12.49
C PRO A 324 -22.27 15.25 -13.76
N LEU A 325 -21.91 16.44 -14.26
CA LEU A 325 -21.12 16.57 -15.48
C LEU A 325 -19.65 16.23 -15.25
N LYS A 326 -19.13 16.58 -14.06
CA LYS A 326 -17.72 16.43 -13.69
C LYS A 326 -17.46 15.16 -12.87
N HIS A 327 -18.30 14.89 -11.87
CA HIS A 327 -17.99 13.93 -10.82
C HIS A 327 -18.41 12.50 -11.16
N ARG A 328 -17.73 11.51 -10.57
CA ARG A 328 -18.08 10.09 -10.67
C ARG A 328 -17.97 9.40 -9.31
N LYS A 329 -18.89 8.46 -9.05
CA LYS A 329 -18.84 7.57 -7.88
C LYS A 329 -18.49 6.15 -8.35
N ILE A 330 -17.51 5.53 -7.72
CA ILE A 330 -17.12 4.14 -7.99
C ILE A 330 -17.31 3.32 -6.72
N VAL A 331 -18.14 2.28 -6.76
CA VAL A 331 -18.59 1.58 -5.55
C VAL A 331 -18.51 0.07 -5.72
N ASN A 332 -17.85 -0.61 -4.77
CA ASN A 332 -17.94 -2.05 -4.63
C ASN A 332 -19.31 -2.46 -4.10
N ILE A 333 -20.12 -3.16 -4.89
CA ILE A 333 -21.48 -3.58 -4.48
C ILE A 333 -21.53 -4.95 -3.79
N ASP A 334 -20.39 -5.63 -3.65
CA ASP A 334 -20.28 -6.82 -2.78
C ASP A 334 -20.16 -6.43 -1.30
N ASP A 335 -19.90 -5.15 -0.99
CA ASP A 335 -19.89 -4.65 0.37
C ASP A 335 -21.29 -4.21 0.80
N GLN A 336 -21.74 -4.66 1.98
CA GLN A 336 -23.06 -4.34 2.52
C GLN A 336 -23.32 -2.83 2.69
N ASN A 337 -22.28 -2.01 2.78
CA ASN A 337 -22.39 -0.56 2.92
C ASN A 337 -22.58 0.16 1.58
N ALA A 338 -22.54 -0.54 0.43
CA ALA A 338 -22.62 0.07 -0.89
C ALA A 338 -23.85 0.99 -1.07
N PRO A 339 -25.09 0.61 -0.67
CA PRO A 339 -26.25 1.49 -0.81
C PRO A 339 -26.08 2.82 -0.06
N PHE A 340 -25.43 2.79 1.11
CA PHE A 340 -25.16 4.00 1.89
C PHE A 340 -24.21 4.96 1.17
N PHE A 341 -23.13 4.45 0.56
CA PHE A 341 -22.17 5.27 -0.17
C PHE A 341 -22.74 5.82 -1.49
N ILE A 342 -23.53 5.03 -2.20
CA ILE A 342 -24.22 5.45 -3.43
C ILE A 342 -25.14 6.64 -3.15
N ALA A 343 -25.89 6.58 -2.04
CA ALA A 343 -26.83 7.62 -1.63
C ALA A 343 -26.19 8.94 -1.16
N GLN A 344 -24.87 8.99 -0.92
CA GLN A 344 -24.21 10.23 -0.51
C GLN A 344 -23.98 11.17 -1.70
N GLY A 345 -24.02 12.49 -1.46
CA GLY A 345 -23.82 13.50 -2.49
C GLY A 345 -25.06 13.66 -3.39
N ASN A 346 -24.86 14.14 -4.61
CA ASN A 346 -25.96 14.32 -5.57
C ASN A 346 -26.34 12.96 -6.20
N PRO A 347 -27.62 12.54 -6.20
CA PRO A 347 -28.07 11.28 -6.80
C PRO A 347 -27.89 11.23 -8.33
N ASP A 348 -27.84 12.36 -9.01
CA ASP A 348 -27.66 12.43 -10.47
C ASP A 348 -26.19 12.23 -10.90
N VAL A 349 -25.25 12.21 -9.96
CA VAL A 349 -23.85 11.90 -10.26
C VAL A 349 -23.73 10.44 -10.69
N PRO A 350 -23.18 10.15 -11.89
CA PRO A 350 -23.07 8.79 -12.38
C PRO A 350 -22.28 7.88 -11.43
N VAL A 351 -22.80 6.67 -11.24
CA VAL A 351 -22.20 5.60 -10.46
C VAL A 351 -21.71 4.52 -11.41
N VAL A 352 -20.47 4.06 -11.22
CA VAL A 352 -19.98 2.81 -11.82
C VAL A 352 -19.76 1.81 -10.69
N THR A 353 -20.46 0.70 -10.77
CA THR A 353 -20.40 -0.36 -9.76
C THR A 353 -19.41 -1.44 -10.16
N PHE A 354 -18.75 -2.04 -9.18
CA PHE A 354 -17.95 -3.23 -9.39
C PHE A 354 -18.23 -4.29 -8.33
N GLY A 355 -18.00 -5.54 -8.68
CA GLY A 355 -18.22 -6.68 -7.80
C GLY A 355 -17.66 -7.95 -8.41
N MET A 356 -17.15 -8.85 -7.59
CA MET A 356 -16.76 -10.19 -8.01
C MET A 356 -17.92 -11.17 -7.90
N GLU A 357 -18.69 -11.08 -6.81
CA GLU A 357 -19.78 -11.99 -6.46
C GLU A 357 -21.11 -11.52 -7.07
N ASN A 358 -21.45 -10.24 -6.92
CA ASN A 358 -22.67 -9.66 -7.46
C ASN A 358 -22.51 -9.33 -8.96
N LYS A 359 -23.14 -10.13 -9.81
CA LYS A 359 -23.12 -9.97 -11.28
C LYS A 359 -24.04 -8.87 -11.81
N GLU A 360 -24.78 -8.18 -10.95
CA GLU A 360 -25.49 -6.95 -11.30
C GLU A 360 -24.55 -5.74 -11.40
N ALA A 361 -23.28 -5.88 -10.98
CA ALA A 361 -22.28 -4.84 -11.11
C ALA A 361 -22.02 -4.49 -12.60
N ASP A 362 -21.64 -3.24 -12.86
CA ASP A 362 -21.22 -2.81 -14.20
C ASP A 362 -19.91 -3.49 -14.62
N VAL A 363 -19.00 -3.68 -13.65
CA VAL A 363 -17.67 -4.26 -13.84
C VAL A 363 -17.49 -5.49 -12.96
N TYR A 364 -17.40 -6.67 -13.57
CA TYR A 364 -17.27 -7.94 -12.86
C TYR A 364 -16.45 -8.97 -13.65
N PRO A 365 -15.86 -9.98 -13.00
CA PRO A 365 -15.09 -11.00 -13.67
C PRO A 365 -15.99 -12.08 -14.27
N LEU A 366 -15.71 -12.46 -15.52
CA LEU A 366 -16.25 -13.62 -16.22
C LEU A 366 -15.47 -14.89 -15.90
N LYS A 367 -14.16 -14.77 -15.76
CA LYS A 367 -13.25 -15.88 -15.45
C LYS A 367 -12.05 -15.35 -14.68
N ILE A 368 -11.58 -16.12 -13.70
CA ILE A 368 -10.41 -15.81 -12.87
C ILE A 368 -9.51 -17.04 -12.88
N GLU A 369 -8.23 -16.84 -13.15
CA GLU A 369 -7.18 -17.87 -12.99
C GLU A 369 -6.08 -17.29 -12.10
N LEU A 370 -5.84 -17.96 -10.97
CA LEU A 370 -4.89 -17.54 -9.97
C LEU A 370 -3.65 -18.43 -10.01
N SER A 371 -2.48 -17.82 -9.94
CA SER A 371 -1.22 -18.53 -9.74
C SER A 371 -0.29 -17.69 -8.85
N LEU A 372 0.79 -18.29 -8.38
CA LEU A 372 1.83 -17.59 -7.64
C LEU A 372 2.64 -16.61 -8.50
N LEU A 373 2.48 -16.63 -9.82
CA LEU A 373 3.21 -15.72 -10.72
C LEU A 373 2.34 -14.58 -11.22
N LYS A 374 1.09 -14.90 -11.58
CA LYS A 374 0.15 -13.96 -12.17
C LYS A 374 -1.29 -14.26 -11.78
N THR A 375 -2.10 -13.20 -11.79
CA THR A 375 -3.56 -13.27 -11.78
C THR A 375 -4.04 -12.93 -13.19
N TRP A 376 -4.67 -13.89 -13.86
CA TRP A 376 -5.36 -13.64 -15.12
C TRP A 376 -6.86 -13.49 -14.88
N VAL A 377 -7.48 -12.48 -15.48
CA VAL A 377 -8.91 -12.20 -15.34
C VAL A 377 -9.51 -11.70 -16.65
N ALA A 378 -10.64 -12.29 -17.04
CA ALA A 378 -11.52 -11.73 -18.06
C ALA A 378 -12.59 -10.88 -17.38
N VAL A 379 -12.62 -9.58 -17.62
CA VAL A 379 -13.48 -8.59 -16.96
C VAL A 379 -14.56 -8.13 -17.94
N LYS A 380 -15.83 -8.32 -17.59
CA LYS A 380 -16.96 -7.70 -18.27
C LYS A 380 -17.05 -6.23 -17.83
N THR A 381 -17.21 -5.34 -18.80
CA THR A 381 -17.49 -3.91 -18.58
C THR A 381 -18.64 -3.45 -19.48
N PRO A 382 -19.19 -2.24 -19.26
CA PRO A 382 -20.18 -1.65 -20.17
C PRO A 382 -19.64 -1.41 -21.60
N LYS A 383 -18.31 -1.30 -21.77
CA LYS A 383 -17.67 -1.01 -23.07
C LYS A 383 -17.19 -2.26 -23.81
N GLY A 384 -17.23 -3.44 -23.18
CA GLY A 384 -16.68 -4.67 -23.75
C GLY A 384 -16.07 -5.57 -22.69
N VAL A 385 -15.41 -6.64 -23.13
CA VAL A 385 -14.65 -7.55 -22.28
C VAL A 385 -13.17 -7.19 -22.36
N LEU A 386 -12.50 -7.11 -21.22
CA LEU A 386 -11.05 -6.97 -21.11
C LEU A 386 -10.45 -8.30 -20.65
N GLU A 387 -9.31 -8.69 -21.22
CA GLU A 387 -8.48 -9.77 -20.69
C GLU A 387 -7.22 -9.15 -20.09
N ILE A 388 -6.92 -9.47 -18.84
CA ILE A 388 -5.86 -8.81 -18.07
C ILE A 388 -5.00 -9.88 -17.39
N SER A 389 -3.68 -9.81 -17.58
CA SER A 389 -2.67 -10.62 -16.91
C SER A 389 -1.84 -9.78 -15.93
N SER A 390 -2.31 -9.67 -14.68
CA SER A 390 -1.69 -8.82 -13.66
C SER A 390 -0.63 -9.57 -12.83
N ASN A 391 0.42 -8.85 -12.42
CA ASN A 391 1.40 -9.34 -11.43
C ASN A 391 0.87 -9.24 -9.99
N SER A 392 -0.29 -8.64 -9.76
CA SER A 392 -0.92 -8.60 -8.43
C SER A 392 -1.58 -9.94 -8.11
N ILE A 393 -1.02 -10.67 -7.15
CA ILE A 393 -1.41 -12.06 -6.86
C ILE A 393 -2.58 -12.12 -5.87
N GLY A 394 -3.42 -13.13 -6.03
CA GLY A 394 -4.46 -13.50 -5.07
C GLY A 394 -5.81 -12.87 -5.37
N ARG A 395 -6.88 -13.55 -4.92
CA ARG A 395 -8.26 -13.21 -5.25
C ARG A 395 -8.67 -11.82 -4.76
N PHE A 396 -8.18 -11.38 -3.61
CA PHE A 396 -8.47 -10.03 -3.09
C PHE A 396 -7.92 -8.92 -4.01
N ASN A 397 -6.86 -9.17 -4.78
CA ASN A 397 -6.35 -8.22 -5.75
C ASN A 397 -7.23 -8.12 -7.01
N VAL A 398 -8.09 -9.11 -7.29
CA VAL A 398 -9.11 -8.98 -8.33
C VAL A 398 -10.05 -7.82 -8.02
N TYR A 399 -10.47 -7.62 -6.76
CA TYR A 399 -11.25 -6.43 -6.38
C TYR A 399 -10.53 -5.11 -6.69
N ASN A 400 -9.21 -5.05 -6.44
CA ASN A 400 -8.40 -3.86 -6.74
C ASN A 400 -8.32 -3.61 -8.26
N ILE A 401 -8.18 -4.68 -9.05
CA ILE A 401 -8.21 -4.63 -10.52
C ILE A 401 -9.57 -4.13 -11.01
N LEU A 402 -10.68 -4.69 -10.52
CA LEU A 402 -12.03 -4.28 -10.90
C LEU A 402 -12.29 -2.81 -10.56
N ALA A 403 -11.87 -2.35 -9.38
CA ALA A 403 -11.98 -0.94 -8.99
C ALA A 403 -11.18 -0.02 -9.94
N ALA A 404 -9.95 -0.39 -10.28
CA ALA A 404 -9.11 0.37 -11.19
C ALA A 404 -9.67 0.40 -12.63
N VAL A 405 -10.19 -0.72 -13.12
CA VAL A 405 -10.93 -0.80 -14.40
C VAL A 405 -12.14 0.13 -14.36
N SER A 406 -12.94 0.11 -13.30
CA SER A 406 -14.11 0.99 -13.16
C SER A 406 -13.75 2.47 -13.19
N VAL A 407 -12.64 2.86 -12.54
CA VAL A 407 -12.11 4.23 -12.63
C VAL A 407 -11.73 4.56 -14.07
N GLY A 408 -10.97 3.69 -14.74
CA GLY A 408 -10.56 3.88 -16.14
C GLY A 408 -11.76 4.05 -17.08
N ILE A 409 -12.80 3.23 -16.92
CA ILE A 409 -14.05 3.32 -17.68
C ILE A 409 -14.76 4.66 -17.40
N ALA A 410 -14.87 5.05 -16.13
CA ALA A 410 -15.60 6.23 -15.71
C ALA A 410 -14.97 7.55 -16.17
N VAL A 411 -13.64 7.61 -16.24
CA VAL A 411 -12.88 8.77 -16.73
C VAL A 411 -12.55 8.70 -18.23
N GLY A 412 -13.01 7.64 -18.92
CA GLY A 412 -12.95 7.54 -20.37
C GLY A 412 -11.61 7.08 -20.95
N VAL A 413 -10.76 6.38 -20.17
CA VAL A 413 -9.51 5.80 -20.67
C VAL A 413 -9.81 4.74 -21.75
N PRO A 414 -9.06 4.69 -22.86
CA PRO A 414 -9.17 3.61 -23.84
C PRO A 414 -8.96 2.23 -23.22
N MET A 415 -9.75 1.25 -23.65
CA MET A 415 -9.72 -0.11 -23.09
C MET A 415 -8.33 -0.75 -23.14
N GLU A 416 -7.58 -0.53 -24.23
CA GLU A 416 -6.22 -1.05 -24.41
C GLU A 416 -5.22 -0.43 -23.42
N ASP A 417 -5.37 0.85 -23.09
CA ASP A 417 -4.53 1.53 -22.10
C ASP A 417 -4.84 1.08 -20.67
N ILE A 418 -6.11 0.74 -20.38
CA ILE A 418 -6.49 0.13 -19.10
C ILE A 418 -5.75 -1.20 -18.91
N VAL A 419 -5.80 -2.08 -19.92
CA VAL A 419 -5.09 -3.38 -19.88
C VAL A 419 -3.59 -3.15 -19.71
N ARG A 420 -2.97 -2.36 -20.59
CA ARG A 420 -1.53 -2.05 -20.54
C ARG A 420 -1.09 -1.51 -19.18
N GLY A 421 -1.83 -0.58 -18.60
CA GLY A 421 -1.49 0.02 -17.31
C GLY A 421 -1.54 -0.98 -16.15
N ILE A 422 -2.49 -1.92 -16.16
CA ILE A 422 -2.59 -2.95 -15.12
C ILE A 422 -1.48 -4.01 -15.29
N GLU A 423 -1.20 -4.43 -16.53
CA GLU A 423 -0.22 -5.48 -16.82
C GLU A 423 1.23 -5.02 -16.64
N CYS A 424 1.52 -3.73 -16.83
CA CYS A 424 2.87 -3.20 -16.66
C CYS A 424 3.26 -2.91 -15.20
N MET A 425 2.34 -3.08 -14.24
CA MET A 425 2.64 -2.86 -12.83
C MET A 425 3.35 -4.09 -12.25
N ASP A 426 4.60 -3.94 -11.83
CA ASP A 426 5.40 -5.04 -11.25
C ASP A 426 4.90 -5.49 -9.86
N GLY A 427 4.08 -4.68 -9.20
CA GLY A 427 3.56 -4.89 -7.86
C GLY A 427 3.63 -3.61 -7.03
N VAL A 428 3.07 -3.65 -5.82
CA VAL A 428 3.18 -2.52 -4.87
C VAL A 428 4.07 -2.96 -3.72
N PRO A 429 5.11 -2.17 -3.38
CA PRO A 429 6.02 -2.52 -2.30
C PRO A 429 5.28 -2.85 -1.00
N GLY A 430 5.56 -4.00 -0.41
CA GLY A 430 4.93 -4.48 0.81
C GLY A 430 3.44 -4.83 0.71
N ARG A 431 2.91 -5.07 -0.50
CA ARG A 431 1.54 -5.55 -0.75
C ARG A 431 1.58 -6.86 -1.53
N PHE A 432 1.47 -7.98 -0.83
CA PHE A 432 1.72 -9.32 -1.36
C PHE A 432 3.05 -9.37 -2.15
N GLU A 433 4.11 -8.78 -1.59
CA GLU A 433 5.40 -8.71 -2.27
C GLU A 433 6.11 -10.06 -2.15
N LEU A 434 6.31 -10.73 -3.29
CA LEU A 434 7.07 -11.98 -3.34
C LEU A 434 8.56 -11.70 -3.15
N ILE A 435 9.18 -12.42 -2.22
CA ILE A 435 10.62 -12.44 -2.04
C ILE A 435 11.15 -13.76 -2.58
N ASN A 436 11.91 -13.70 -3.66
CA ASN A 436 12.45 -14.86 -4.35
C ASN A 436 13.94 -14.71 -4.61
N GLU A 437 14.73 -15.55 -3.96
CA GLU A 437 16.19 -15.66 -4.11
C GLU A 437 16.59 -17.07 -4.61
N GLY A 438 15.67 -17.76 -5.30
CA GLY A 438 15.89 -19.09 -5.88
C GLY A 438 15.41 -20.27 -5.03
N GLN A 439 14.71 -20.02 -3.91
CA GLN A 439 14.17 -21.08 -3.06
C GLN A 439 12.95 -21.80 -3.68
N ASN A 440 12.62 -23.00 -3.21
CA ASN A 440 11.49 -23.82 -3.68
C ASN A 440 10.18 -23.64 -2.87
N PHE A 441 10.09 -22.55 -2.09
CA PHE A 441 8.92 -22.19 -1.30
C PHE A 441 8.61 -20.70 -1.41
N THR A 442 7.39 -20.30 -1.09
CA THR A 442 6.97 -18.91 -1.28
C THR A 442 7.24 -18.11 -0.01
N VAL A 443 7.84 -16.92 -0.16
CA VAL A 443 7.93 -15.92 0.91
C VAL A 443 7.22 -14.66 0.45
N VAL A 444 6.30 -14.17 1.28
CA VAL A 444 5.47 -12.99 1.00
C VAL A 444 5.60 -11.98 2.13
N VAL A 445 5.98 -10.74 1.79
CA VAL A 445 5.93 -9.60 2.70
C VAL A 445 4.67 -8.79 2.41
N ASP A 446 3.84 -8.56 3.43
CA ASP A 446 2.57 -7.85 3.27
C ASP A 446 2.23 -6.93 4.45
N TYR A 447 1.45 -5.88 4.18
CA TYR A 447 1.03 -4.88 5.16
C TYR A 447 -0.27 -5.24 5.90
N ALA A 448 -0.87 -6.41 5.66
CA ALA A 448 -2.06 -6.87 6.36
C ALA A 448 -1.89 -6.67 7.87
N HIS A 449 -2.85 -5.95 8.48
CA HIS A 449 -2.82 -5.55 9.90
C HIS A 449 -4.23 -5.49 10.53
N SER A 450 -5.23 -5.98 9.81
CA SER A 450 -6.62 -6.17 10.28
C SER A 450 -7.02 -7.65 10.19
N PRO A 451 -7.94 -8.13 11.04
CA PRO A 451 -8.39 -9.53 11.00
C PRO A 451 -8.91 -9.97 9.62
N ASP A 452 -9.65 -9.11 8.93
CA ASP A 452 -10.13 -9.36 7.55
C ASP A 452 -8.97 -9.50 6.56
N SER A 453 -7.95 -8.64 6.64
CA SER A 453 -6.79 -8.75 5.75
C SER A 453 -5.99 -10.05 5.96
N PHE A 454 -5.84 -10.51 7.21
CA PHE A 454 -5.21 -11.80 7.52
C PHE A 454 -6.02 -12.96 6.94
N PHE A 455 -7.34 -12.94 7.16
CA PHE A 455 -8.25 -13.95 6.65
C PHE A 455 -8.15 -14.09 5.14
N ARG A 456 -8.28 -12.97 4.41
CA ARG A 456 -8.22 -12.93 2.93
C ARG A 456 -6.87 -13.39 2.39
N LEU A 457 -5.79 -13.00 3.05
CA LEU A 457 -4.44 -13.34 2.64
C LEU A 457 -4.18 -14.85 2.75
N MET A 458 -4.57 -15.44 3.88
CA MET A 458 -4.38 -16.87 4.13
C MET A 458 -5.33 -17.74 3.30
N ASP A 459 -6.56 -17.28 3.02
CA ASP A 459 -7.44 -17.96 2.07
C ASP A 459 -6.87 -17.94 0.66
N ALA A 460 -6.34 -16.81 0.20
CA ALA A 460 -5.64 -16.73 -1.08
C ALA A 460 -4.44 -17.68 -1.14
N ALA A 461 -3.70 -17.84 -0.04
CA ALA A 461 -2.60 -18.81 0.03
C ALA A 461 -3.08 -20.24 -0.20
N ARG A 462 -4.22 -20.63 0.40
CA ARG A 462 -4.82 -21.96 0.22
C ARG A 462 -5.37 -22.17 -1.19
N GLU A 463 -6.03 -21.16 -1.77
CA GLU A 463 -6.47 -21.20 -3.18
C GLU A 463 -5.29 -21.39 -4.14
N LEU A 464 -4.12 -20.85 -3.79
CA LEU A 464 -2.86 -21.00 -4.54
C LEU A 464 -2.14 -22.33 -4.29
N GLY A 465 -2.72 -23.24 -3.49
CA GLY A 465 -2.19 -24.59 -3.27
C GLY A 465 -1.15 -24.70 -2.16
N ALA A 466 -1.08 -23.74 -1.21
CA ALA A 466 -0.17 -23.83 -0.07
C ALA A 466 -0.40 -25.11 0.74
N GLN A 467 0.64 -25.93 0.88
CA GLN A 467 0.61 -27.14 1.70
C GLN A 467 0.66 -26.80 3.19
N ARG A 468 1.49 -25.82 3.54
CA ARG A 468 1.66 -25.30 4.90
C ARG A 468 1.83 -23.80 4.86
N ILE A 469 1.27 -23.11 5.84
CA ILE A 469 1.37 -21.67 6.03
C ILE A 469 2.14 -21.38 7.32
N ILE A 470 3.18 -20.56 7.20
CA ILE A 470 3.98 -20.05 8.33
C ILE A 470 3.79 -18.53 8.38
N THR A 471 3.30 -17.99 9.49
CA THR A 471 2.99 -16.56 9.60
C THR A 471 3.79 -15.88 10.71
N VAL A 472 4.54 -14.83 10.36
CA VAL A 472 5.27 -13.97 11.29
C VAL A 472 4.59 -12.61 11.36
N PHE A 473 4.20 -12.16 12.56
CA PHE A 473 3.63 -10.83 12.70
C PHE A 473 3.77 -10.27 14.12
N GLY A 474 3.63 -8.95 14.21
CA GLY A 474 3.56 -8.22 15.47
C GLY A 474 2.47 -7.15 15.40
N CYS A 475 2.05 -6.66 16.55
CA CYS A 475 1.09 -5.55 16.63
C CYS A 475 1.79 -4.22 16.93
N ALA A 476 1.24 -3.12 16.42
CA ALA A 476 1.69 -1.78 16.76
C ALA A 476 1.07 -1.30 18.08
N GLY A 477 1.86 -0.61 18.89
CA GLY A 477 1.39 0.14 20.04
C GLY A 477 0.69 1.44 19.63
N GLU A 478 -0.06 2.00 20.58
CA GLU A 478 -0.96 3.14 20.45
C GLU A 478 -1.91 2.96 19.25
N THR A 479 -2.51 1.77 19.12
CA THR A 479 -3.55 1.42 18.12
C THR A 479 -4.62 0.54 18.77
N ASP A 480 -5.72 0.23 18.07
CA ASP A 480 -6.81 -0.63 18.56
C ASP A 480 -6.30 -1.92 19.22
N LYS A 481 -6.35 -2.00 20.55
CA LYS A 481 -5.95 -3.19 21.32
C LYS A 481 -6.88 -4.38 21.05
N GLY A 482 -8.16 -4.12 20.76
CA GLY A 482 -9.16 -5.15 20.54
C GLY A 482 -8.87 -6.04 19.33
N LYS A 483 -8.10 -5.55 18.34
CA LYS A 483 -7.72 -6.36 17.18
C LYS A 483 -6.57 -7.33 17.44
N ARG A 484 -5.73 -7.08 18.46
CA ARG A 484 -4.55 -7.90 18.79
C ARG A 484 -4.92 -9.39 19.01
N PRO A 485 -5.88 -9.73 19.88
CA PRO A 485 -6.29 -11.13 20.05
C PRO A 485 -6.98 -11.69 18.80
N MET A 486 -7.75 -10.88 18.07
CA MET A 486 -8.43 -11.33 16.84
C MET A 486 -7.43 -11.73 15.74
N LEU A 487 -6.34 -10.96 15.59
CA LEU A 487 -5.27 -11.26 14.63
C LEU A 487 -4.58 -12.60 14.97
N THR A 488 -4.22 -12.82 16.23
CA THR A 488 -3.63 -14.10 16.67
C THR A 488 -4.57 -15.25 16.45
N LYS A 489 -5.87 -15.08 16.77
CA LYS A 489 -6.88 -16.11 16.54
C LYS A 489 -6.95 -16.51 15.07
N VAL A 490 -7.13 -15.54 14.17
CA VAL A 490 -7.20 -15.82 12.72
C VAL A 490 -5.90 -16.47 12.21
N ALA A 491 -4.74 -15.96 12.65
CA ALA A 491 -3.46 -16.50 12.23
C ALA A 491 -3.28 -17.96 12.67
N THR A 492 -3.62 -18.28 13.92
CA THR A 492 -3.47 -19.62 14.49
C THR A 492 -4.53 -20.61 14.01
N GLU A 493 -5.69 -20.14 13.56
CA GLU A 493 -6.69 -20.97 12.89
C GLU A 493 -6.27 -21.36 11.47
N LYS A 494 -5.56 -20.47 10.74
CA LYS A 494 -5.27 -20.66 9.30
C LYS A 494 -3.81 -21.01 8.96
N SER A 495 -2.88 -20.82 9.90
CA SER A 495 -1.45 -21.14 9.74
C SER A 495 -1.03 -22.27 10.67
N GLU A 496 -0.32 -23.28 10.15
CA GLU A 496 0.23 -24.37 10.96
C GLU A 496 1.31 -23.89 11.93
N VAL A 497 2.02 -22.81 11.58
CA VAL A 497 3.01 -22.18 12.45
C VAL A 497 2.78 -20.68 12.47
N VAL A 498 2.64 -20.12 13.67
CA VAL A 498 2.55 -18.68 13.90
C VAL A 498 3.71 -18.24 14.77
N ILE A 499 4.37 -17.15 14.40
CA ILE A 499 5.46 -16.53 15.15
C ILE A 499 5.08 -15.10 15.50
N LEU A 500 4.75 -14.88 16.77
CA LEU A 500 4.49 -13.56 17.31
C LEU A 500 5.80 -12.83 17.56
N THR A 501 5.87 -11.57 17.17
CA THR A 501 7.06 -10.76 17.35
C THR A 501 6.74 -9.27 17.54
N THR A 502 7.77 -8.46 17.73
CA THR A 502 7.63 -7.02 17.92
C THR A 502 7.28 -6.33 16.60
N GLY A 503 6.21 -5.52 16.62
CA GLY A 503 5.85 -4.59 15.55
C GLY A 503 6.49 -3.22 15.79
N ASN A 504 5.67 -2.18 15.85
CA ASN A 504 6.05 -0.83 16.30
C ASN A 504 5.46 -0.57 17.70
N PRO A 505 6.13 -0.94 18.80
CA PRO A 505 5.57 -0.77 20.16
C PRO A 505 5.33 0.68 20.55
N LYS A 506 6.05 1.65 19.95
CA LYS A 506 6.00 3.07 20.36
C LYS A 506 6.22 3.18 21.87
N SER A 507 5.37 3.90 22.61
CA SER A 507 5.48 4.03 24.07
C SER A 507 4.89 2.86 24.86
N GLU A 508 4.15 1.94 24.23
CA GLU A 508 3.54 0.80 24.94
C GLU A 508 4.57 -0.25 25.35
N ASN A 509 4.29 -0.95 26.45
CA ASN A 509 5.11 -2.06 26.93
C ASN A 509 4.96 -3.28 26.00
N GLN A 510 6.09 -3.80 25.52
CA GLN A 510 6.09 -4.94 24.60
C GLN A 510 5.50 -6.22 25.22
N LYS A 511 5.66 -6.45 26.54
CA LYS A 511 5.07 -7.62 27.21
C LYS A 511 3.53 -7.51 27.23
N GLU A 512 2.99 -6.31 27.46
CA GLU A 512 1.53 -6.07 27.43
C GLU A 512 0.95 -6.28 26.02
N ILE A 513 1.66 -5.84 24.98
CA ILE A 513 1.26 -6.10 23.59
C ILE A 513 1.21 -7.62 23.34
N PHE A 514 2.19 -8.38 23.84
CA PHE A 514 2.19 -9.83 23.70
C PHE A 514 1.08 -10.51 24.51
N ASP A 515 0.79 -10.06 25.73
CA ASP A 515 -0.35 -10.54 26.51
C ASP A 515 -1.66 -10.36 25.74
N ASP A 516 -1.90 -9.17 25.18
CA ASP A 516 -3.08 -8.90 24.36
C ASP A 516 -3.17 -9.82 23.13
N MET A 517 -2.03 -10.10 22.49
CA MET A 517 -1.97 -11.01 21.34
C MET A 517 -2.26 -12.46 21.76
N LEU A 518 -1.66 -12.94 22.85
CA LEU A 518 -1.82 -14.31 23.36
C LEU A 518 -3.25 -14.57 23.88
N ALA A 519 -3.96 -13.54 24.34
CA ALA A 519 -5.37 -13.64 24.70
C ALA A 519 -6.24 -14.18 23.55
N GLY A 520 -5.81 -14.03 22.30
CA GLY A 520 -6.47 -14.60 21.12
C GLY A 520 -6.55 -16.14 21.10
N VAL A 521 -5.68 -16.81 21.85
CA VAL A 521 -5.69 -18.26 22.07
C VAL A 521 -5.95 -18.63 23.53
N GLY A 522 -6.43 -17.68 24.34
CA GLY A 522 -6.75 -17.88 25.75
C GLY A 522 -5.53 -18.01 26.67
N TRP A 523 -4.37 -17.46 26.27
CA TRP A 523 -3.14 -17.52 27.05
C TRP A 523 -2.66 -16.13 27.49
N THR A 524 -1.84 -16.12 28.54
CA THR A 524 -1.01 -14.99 28.95
C THR A 524 0.46 -15.27 28.66
N MET A 525 1.31 -14.25 28.78
CA MET A 525 2.76 -14.38 28.74
C MET A 525 3.27 -15.36 29.81
N ASN A 526 2.65 -15.39 30.99
CA ASN A 526 3.01 -16.34 32.04
C ASN A 526 2.70 -17.78 31.63
N ASP A 527 1.57 -18.01 30.95
CA ASP A 527 1.24 -19.35 30.41
C ASP A 527 2.24 -19.75 29.31
N TYR A 528 2.58 -18.82 28.41
CA TYR A 528 3.53 -19.07 27.34
C TYR A 528 4.93 -19.44 27.87
N LEU A 529 5.42 -18.74 28.90
CA LEU A 529 6.75 -18.96 29.46
C LEU A 529 6.92 -20.38 30.06
N GLN A 530 5.85 -20.99 30.59
CA GLN A 530 5.89 -22.35 31.13
C GLN A 530 6.22 -23.42 30.06
N TYR A 531 5.87 -23.20 28.79
CA TYR A 531 6.26 -24.10 27.70
C TYR A 531 7.76 -24.00 27.39
N GLY A 532 8.31 -22.79 27.53
CA GLY A 532 9.73 -22.50 27.32
C GLY A 532 10.63 -23.37 28.19
N ASP A 533 10.28 -23.59 29.45
CA ASP A 533 11.09 -24.35 30.41
C ASP A 533 11.30 -25.81 30.00
N ASN A 534 10.29 -26.44 29.40
CA ASN A 534 10.34 -27.84 28.96
C ASN A 534 11.00 -28.05 27.58
N GLY A 535 11.49 -26.98 26.94
CA GLY A 535 12.12 -27.06 25.62
C GLY A 535 11.17 -27.46 24.49
N ARG A 536 9.85 -27.45 24.74
CA ARG A 536 8.82 -27.77 23.77
C ARG A 536 8.08 -26.49 23.39
N TYR A 537 7.86 -26.32 22.09
CA TYR A 537 7.04 -25.21 21.60
C TYR A 537 5.57 -25.47 21.89
N PRO A 538 4.78 -24.44 22.25
CA PRO A 538 3.36 -24.61 22.47
C PRO A 538 2.68 -25.18 21.22
N VAL A 539 1.93 -26.25 21.43
CA VAL A 539 1.04 -26.84 20.42
C VAL A 539 -0.38 -26.51 20.85
N LEU A 540 -1.13 -25.87 19.96
CA LEU A 540 -2.51 -25.51 20.17
C LEU A 540 -3.42 -26.74 20.02
N PRO A 541 -4.67 -26.71 20.52
CA PRO A 541 -5.60 -27.84 20.42
C PRO A 541 -5.85 -28.33 18.99
N ASN A 542 -5.70 -27.47 17.98
CA ASN A 542 -5.82 -27.80 16.57
C ASN A 542 -4.54 -28.44 15.97
N GLY A 543 -3.50 -28.69 16.77
CA GLY A 543 -2.22 -29.23 16.34
C GLY A 543 -1.26 -28.19 15.74
N HIS A 544 -1.67 -26.93 15.62
CA HIS A 544 -0.81 -25.85 15.12
C HIS A 544 0.16 -25.38 16.19
N ARG A 545 1.22 -24.69 15.79
CA ARG A 545 2.29 -24.22 16.68
C ARG A 545 2.27 -22.71 16.80
N LEU A 546 2.39 -22.23 18.03
CA LEU A 546 2.53 -20.81 18.34
C LEU A 546 3.90 -20.55 18.96
N LEU A 547 4.69 -19.71 18.32
CA LEU A 547 6.02 -19.29 18.72
C LEU A 547 6.00 -17.79 19.01
N LEU A 548 6.90 -17.33 19.86
CA LEU A 548 7.03 -15.93 20.23
C LEU A 548 8.49 -15.57 20.43
N HIS A 549 8.92 -14.49 19.78
CA HIS A 549 10.25 -13.91 19.96
C HIS A 549 10.18 -12.38 19.84
N ASP A 550 10.73 -11.65 20.81
CA ASP A 550 10.66 -10.19 20.88
C ASP A 550 11.56 -9.47 19.85
N ILE A 551 12.50 -10.18 19.23
CA ILE A 551 13.30 -9.65 18.12
C ILE A 551 12.78 -10.13 16.77
N ARG A 552 12.25 -9.17 15.98
CA ARG A 552 11.61 -9.40 14.68
C ARG A 552 12.51 -10.09 13.65
N ARG A 553 13.76 -9.64 13.52
CA ARG A 553 14.77 -10.26 12.64
C ARG A 553 14.96 -11.75 12.94
N VAL A 554 14.96 -12.13 14.22
CA VAL A 554 15.09 -13.54 14.64
C VAL A 554 13.84 -14.33 14.26
N ALA A 555 12.64 -13.77 14.49
CA ALA A 555 11.39 -14.41 14.10
C ALA A 555 11.31 -14.66 12.59
N ILE A 556 11.70 -13.67 11.77
CA ILE A 556 11.73 -13.78 10.30
C ILE A 556 12.72 -14.87 9.85
N ARG A 557 13.96 -14.81 10.33
CA ARG A 557 14.99 -15.81 9.99
C ARG A 557 14.56 -17.23 10.37
N ALA A 558 13.93 -17.39 11.53
CA ALA A 558 13.45 -18.69 11.97
C ALA A 558 12.29 -19.21 11.12
N ALA A 559 11.34 -18.35 10.72
CA ALA A 559 10.29 -18.76 9.79
C ALA A 559 10.88 -19.22 8.45
N ILE A 560 11.82 -18.45 7.88
CA ILE A 560 12.48 -18.78 6.61
C ILE A 560 13.26 -20.09 6.71
N ALA A 561 13.98 -20.31 7.81
CA ALA A 561 14.67 -21.57 8.06
C ALA A 561 13.72 -22.78 8.13
N MET A 562 12.48 -22.59 8.58
CA MET A 562 11.45 -23.63 8.64
C MET A 562 10.81 -23.95 7.28
N GLY A 563 11.01 -23.12 6.26
CA GLY A 563 10.39 -23.25 4.94
C GLY A 563 10.77 -24.55 4.22
N LYS A 564 9.78 -25.15 3.57
CA LYS A 564 9.89 -26.37 2.75
C LYS A 564 9.11 -26.22 1.46
N GLU A 565 9.42 -27.05 0.48
CA GLU A 565 8.72 -27.08 -0.81
C GLU A 565 7.19 -27.11 -0.64
N GLY A 566 6.49 -26.22 -1.35
CA GLY A 566 5.04 -26.08 -1.26
C GLY A 566 4.53 -25.26 -0.07
N ASP A 567 5.40 -24.80 0.82
CA ASP A 567 5.03 -23.87 1.89
C ASP A 567 4.83 -22.44 1.35
N ILE A 568 4.03 -21.67 2.08
CA ILE A 568 3.97 -20.21 1.98
C ILE A 568 4.30 -19.60 3.34
N ILE A 569 5.27 -18.70 3.36
CA ILE A 569 5.68 -17.93 4.53
C ILE A 569 5.20 -16.50 4.38
N PHE A 570 4.44 -16.02 5.36
CA PHE A 570 3.97 -14.65 5.46
C PHE A 570 4.74 -13.87 6.51
N VAL A 571 5.23 -12.68 6.13
CA VAL A 571 5.78 -11.68 7.06
C VAL A 571 4.90 -10.43 7.00
N LEU A 572 4.11 -10.20 8.05
CA LEU A 572 2.95 -9.32 8.02
C LEU A 572 3.09 -8.06 8.89
N ALA A 573 2.11 -7.15 8.72
CA ALA A 573 1.84 -5.94 9.50
C ALA A 573 2.74 -4.72 9.25
N ARG A 574 3.86 -4.87 8.55
CA ARG A 574 4.79 -3.75 8.25
C ARG A 574 4.94 -3.46 6.76
N GLY A 575 4.81 -4.47 5.91
CA GLY A 575 4.85 -4.31 4.44
C GLY A 575 6.07 -3.52 3.96
N HIS A 576 5.84 -2.26 3.57
CA HIS A 576 6.86 -1.36 3.02
C HIS A 576 7.65 -0.57 4.08
N GLU A 577 7.23 -0.61 5.36
CA GLU A 577 7.89 0.12 6.43
C GLU A 577 9.29 -0.41 6.72
N SER A 578 10.29 0.46 6.60
CA SER A 578 11.71 0.14 6.80
C SER A 578 12.26 0.56 8.17
N TYR A 579 11.37 0.72 9.17
CA TYR A 579 11.75 1.16 10.52
C TYR A 579 10.91 0.53 11.64
N GLN A 580 11.52 0.39 12.82
CA GLN A 580 10.87 -0.01 14.06
C GLN A 580 10.95 1.11 15.09
N ILE A 581 9.82 1.44 15.72
CA ILE A 581 9.71 2.51 16.72
C ILE A 581 9.55 1.93 18.13
N ARG A 582 10.44 2.31 19.06
CA ARG A 582 10.34 2.02 20.50
C ARG A 582 10.66 3.28 21.31
N GLY A 583 9.69 3.77 22.06
CA GLY A 583 9.71 5.14 22.60
C GLY A 583 9.94 6.13 21.45
N ASP A 584 10.93 7.01 21.63
CA ASP A 584 11.33 7.99 20.61
C ASP A 584 12.41 7.46 19.64
N LYS A 585 12.87 6.21 19.82
CA LYS A 585 13.92 5.62 19.00
C LYS A 585 13.34 4.94 17.76
N LYS A 586 13.67 5.48 16.58
CA LYS A 586 13.44 4.86 15.26
C LYS A 586 14.69 4.08 14.85
N THR A 587 14.58 2.77 14.69
CA THR A 587 15.68 1.89 14.25
C THR A 587 15.39 1.34 12.86
N TYR A 588 16.37 1.28 11.98
CA TYR A 588 16.20 0.71 10.63
C TYR A 588 15.99 -0.81 10.69
N ILE A 589 14.96 -1.28 9.99
CA ILE A 589 14.69 -2.70 9.73
C ILE A 589 13.64 -2.80 8.64
N ASP A 590 13.98 -3.46 7.53
CA ASP A 590 13.09 -3.70 6.40
C ASP A 590 12.82 -5.18 6.26
N ASP A 591 11.56 -5.60 6.44
CA ASP A 591 11.20 -7.02 6.40
C ASP A 591 11.56 -7.69 5.07
N ARG A 592 11.58 -6.94 3.97
CA ARG A 592 11.95 -7.45 2.65
C ARG A 592 13.43 -7.75 2.59
N GLU A 593 14.27 -6.86 3.10
CA GLU A 593 15.71 -7.07 3.20
C GLU A 593 16.02 -8.22 4.15
N GLU A 594 15.38 -8.29 5.32
CA GLU A 594 15.54 -9.40 6.26
C GLU A 594 15.17 -10.74 5.64
N CYS A 595 14.11 -10.78 4.82
CA CYS A 595 13.73 -11.99 4.09
C CYS A 595 14.78 -12.37 3.05
N ARG A 596 15.24 -11.43 2.22
CA ARG A 596 16.28 -11.68 1.20
C ARG A 596 17.57 -12.17 1.84
N GLU A 597 18.04 -11.49 2.87
CA GLU A 597 19.26 -11.88 3.61
C GLU A 597 19.15 -13.30 4.19
N ALA A 598 18.00 -13.63 4.79
CA ALA A 598 17.76 -14.95 5.37
C ALA A 598 17.74 -16.05 4.30
N LEU A 599 17.10 -15.80 3.15
CA LEU A 599 17.07 -16.73 2.02
C LEU A 599 18.46 -16.95 1.42
N LEU A 600 19.23 -15.88 1.20
CA LEU A 600 20.61 -15.97 0.70
C LEU A 600 21.56 -16.70 1.66
N ASN A 601 21.21 -16.80 2.95
CA ASN A 601 21.99 -17.48 3.97
C ASN A 601 21.29 -18.73 4.54
N LEU A 602 20.34 -19.33 3.82
CA LEU A 602 19.52 -20.44 4.31
C LEU A 602 20.35 -21.63 4.84
N ASP A 603 21.40 -22.04 4.12
CA ASP A 603 22.31 -23.12 4.55
C ASP A 603 23.00 -22.83 5.89
N LYS A 604 23.33 -21.55 6.16
CA LYS A 604 23.92 -21.16 7.44
C LYS A 604 22.88 -21.25 8.56
N LEU A 605 21.63 -20.82 8.30
CA LEU A 605 20.53 -20.94 9.25
C LEU A 605 20.24 -22.42 9.59
N HIS A 606 20.29 -23.31 8.61
CA HIS A 606 20.14 -24.76 8.82
C HIS A 606 21.31 -25.38 9.58
N ARG A 607 22.55 -25.00 9.30
CA ARG A 607 23.72 -25.45 10.09
C ARG A 607 23.68 -24.96 11.53
N ALA A 608 23.14 -23.77 11.75
CA ALA A 608 22.81 -23.23 13.07
C ALA A 608 21.65 -23.98 13.77
N GLY A 609 20.92 -24.83 13.05
CA GLY A 609 19.78 -25.60 13.57
C GLY A 609 18.51 -24.78 13.79
N MET A 610 18.38 -23.61 13.17
CA MET A 610 17.25 -22.70 13.35
C MET A 610 15.93 -23.25 12.79
N ASP A 611 16.01 -24.23 11.89
CA ASP A 611 14.88 -25.01 11.35
C ASP A 611 14.29 -25.99 12.40
N LYS A 612 15.11 -26.46 13.34
CA LYS A 612 14.75 -27.47 14.37
C LYS A 612 14.55 -26.86 15.75
N ARG A 613 15.33 -25.83 16.07
CA ARG A 613 15.34 -25.13 17.35
C ARG A 613 15.02 -23.66 17.11
N PHE A 614 13.83 -23.26 17.50
CA PHE A 614 13.45 -21.86 17.60
C PHE A 614 14.08 -21.21 18.85
N PRO A 615 14.74 -20.04 18.73
CA PRO A 615 15.43 -19.39 19.83
C PRO A 615 14.49 -19.08 20.99
N ARG A 616 14.93 -19.33 22.24
CA ARG A 616 14.15 -18.90 23.42
C ARG A 616 14.23 -17.38 23.52
N MET A 617 13.10 -16.76 23.83
CA MET A 617 13.06 -15.36 24.23
C MET A 617 13.87 -15.20 25.53
N VAL A 618 14.90 -14.36 25.52
CA VAL A 618 15.68 -14.05 26.72
C VAL A 618 14.87 -13.01 27.51
N THR A 619 14.18 -13.44 28.56
CA THR A 619 13.58 -12.50 29.51
C THR A 619 14.71 -11.68 30.13
N ARG A 620 14.84 -10.41 29.73
CA ARG A 620 15.83 -9.48 30.30
C ARG A 620 15.49 -9.17 31.76
N GLU A 621 15.75 -10.11 32.65
CA GLU A 621 15.89 -9.91 34.10
C GLU A 621 17.21 -10.48 34.63
N SER A 622 17.94 -11.28 33.85
CA SER A 622 19.34 -11.59 34.14
C SER A 622 20.27 -10.72 33.30
N SER A 623 21.00 -9.85 33.98
CA SER A 623 22.22 -9.25 33.45
C SER A 623 23.22 -10.34 33.05
N THR A 624 24.02 -10.02 32.02
CA THR A 624 25.25 -10.68 31.57
C THR A 624 25.14 -11.97 30.72
N THR A 625 25.84 -11.89 29.58
CA THR A 625 26.20 -12.93 28.59
C THR A 625 25.09 -13.52 27.72
N PHE A 626 25.03 -13.04 26.46
CA PHE A 626 24.49 -13.84 25.35
C PHE A 626 25.34 -15.12 25.23
N SER A 627 24.72 -16.28 25.02
CA SER A 627 25.51 -17.44 24.62
C SER A 627 26.12 -17.18 23.24
N SER A 628 27.33 -17.67 23.00
CA SER A 628 28.04 -17.53 21.72
C SER A 628 27.23 -18.06 20.52
N GLU A 629 26.32 -19.02 20.74
CA GLU A 629 25.40 -19.52 19.71
C GLU A 629 24.38 -18.46 19.27
N VAL A 630 23.92 -17.63 20.19
CA VAL A 630 22.92 -16.59 19.95
C VAL A 630 23.58 -15.37 19.31
N GLU A 631 24.80 -14.99 19.69
CA GLU A 631 25.59 -13.97 18.97
C GLU A 631 25.89 -14.38 17.52
N ALA A 632 26.14 -15.67 17.24
CA ALA A 632 26.28 -16.15 15.87
C ALA A 632 24.98 -16.00 15.05
N TRP A 633 23.80 -16.01 15.69
CA TRP A 633 22.51 -15.79 15.02
C TRP A 633 22.16 -14.31 14.87
N TYR A 634 22.67 -13.45 15.76
CA TYR A 634 22.48 -11.99 15.75
C TYR A 634 23.46 -11.24 14.84
N SER A 635 24.72 -11.68 14.75
CA SER A 635 25.85 -10.87 14.24
C SER A 635 26.08 -10.87 12.72
N PHE A 636 25.17 -11.39 11.90
CA PHE A 636 25.35 -11.35 10.45
C PHE A 636 25.24 -9.94 9.81
N ALA A 637 25.20 -8.86 10.60
CA ALA A 637 25.40 -7.50 10.14
C ALA A 637 26.89 -7.11 10.30
N GLY A 638 27.69 -7.36 9.26
CA GLY A 638 29.01 -6.75 9.06
C GLY A 638 30.23 -7.63 9.34
N GLN A 639 30.72 -8.31 8.28
CA GLN A 639 32.15 -8.32 7.92
C GLN A 639 32.27 -8.10 6.42
#